data_AF-A0A317U8Z5-F1
#
_entry.id   AF-A0A317U8Z5-F1
#
_cell.length_a   1.000
_cell.length_b   1.000
_cell.length_c   1.000
_cell.angle_alpha   90.00
_cell.angle_beta   90.00
_cell.angle_gamma   90.00
#
_symmetry.space_group_name_H-M   'P 1'
#
loop_
_entity.id
_entity.type
_entity.pdbx_description
1 polymer ?
#
loop_
_entity_poly.entity_id
_entity_poly.type
_entity_poly.pdbx_seq_one_letter_code
_entity_poly.pdbx_strand_id
1 'polypeptide(L)'
;MYSKDLEKISRSYEGNDLLIATSCGDLEEVEKILNAQPELYTYRNPQQRQGTKYHKSTAVHFSLLYRQYMVAEMLLKHPDNKKIINTANGAGETILQLIVALPYNDVALKLAKLALDVQSVDINYTSHDCNHFQSALSLACAIGLVKTMDMDMVRLLLERGADPNCIIGNLGVVELIPLLNHLALKLNNASEKNIKNLNELMLLLIENGADPTKRGCDGLTFFDVVIDNNIESKLMPTIKKHFHHQWKESSPGEIEKAIALFNASLPFAPWTMAADCSPTWETLALLVTLKKERRAAKQSDHDCTVFYGKEQLESFLEFAKMRFEATKQPFQTQFIMSPRGSMSNHVANGQLNYDEHGQVNVFWVDTLGHDDSNTQLYNAEVGAIIHKHEPEAILYTTDIQMQFTNTGCDIFALYISERLSAAALKKRELFNDLKKIHEYHKIEREGFRVIPWGKCPVYTGLPKIIQSASRPEQRIKEELVADKNTFNKKNENYHQEMHRRLMERQGKQVNSYYEVNRQKFGIHLKKAYEEEYDTLNKKSLLAFTDLINRVPIDVLIRELDIEWVQNGDEWEIVVPQQYHGPYLTDLKGTLPELLEKLDNAYEGIADDKYAMQDPYFHFYYAAIRVCRTKLGSLAEENQKEKNTQEKARFSLALPLHEAEKQQLLVNLEQLSGKKNWKLNQNSGLVAVLEVPTQREACIITEILQATNAMNVVQSQRQDNKLPVIKCDQINCKKLNELASSHLSLPLAAELCSKVI
;
A
#
# COMPACT_ATOMS: atom_id res chain seq x y z
N MET A 1 21.01 -79.95 -22.98
CA MET A 1 21.59 -78.76 -22.32
C MET A 1 21.61 -77.62 -23.33
N TYR A 2 20.48 -76.91 -23.47
CA TYR A 2 20.46 -75.58 -24.10
C TYR A 2 20.10 -74.62 -22.98
N SER A 3 21.05 -73.76 -22.62
CA SER A 3 20.94 -72.87 -21.47
C SER A 3 19.83 -71.86 -21.67
N LYS A 4 19.06 -71.72 -20.60
CA LYS A 4 17.90 -70.85 -20.37
C LYS A 4 18.30 -69.40 -20.08
N ASP A 5 19.38 -68.91 -20.68
CA ASP A 5 19.92 -67.57 -20.41
C ASP A 5 19.54 -66.60 -21.53
N LEU A 6 18.24 -66.52 -21.79
CA LEU A 6 17.66 -65.26 -22.26
C LEU A 6 17.55 -64.38 -21.01
N GLU A 7 18.66 -63.76 -20.62
CA GLU A 7 18.61 -62.50 -19.91
C GLU A 7 17.72 -61.58 -20.74
N LYS A 8 16.47 -61.42 -20.28
CA LYS A 8 15.56 -60.38 -20.75
C LYS A 8 16.36 -59.08 -20.65
N ILE A 9 16.82 -58.58 -21.79
CA ILE A 9 17.19 -57.18 -21.93
C ILE A 9 15.89 -56.42 -21.61
N SER A 10 15.71 -56.04 -20.35
CA SER A 10 14.63 -55.16 -19.96
C SER A 10 14.94 -53.85 -20.67
N ARG A 11 14.26 -53.58 -21.79
CA ARG A 11 14.24 -52.24 -22.36
C ARG A 11 13.85 -51.31 -21.21
N SER A 12 14.75 -50.39 -20.84
CA SER A 12 14.37 -49.31 -19.94
C SER A 12 13.39 -48.46 -20.74
N TYR A 13 12.13 -48.44 -20.31
CA TYR A 13 11.17 -47.52 -20.87
C TYR A 13 11.58 -46.09 -20.53
N GLU A 14 11.37 -45.17 -21.45
CA GLU A 14 11.47 -43.74 -21.20
C GLU A 14 10.07 -43.15 -21.03
N GLY A 15 9.97 -41.99 -20.37
CA GLY A 15 8.69 -41.32 -20.25
C GLY A 15 8.03 -40.98 -21.59
N ASN A 16 8.82 -40.79 -22.65
CA ASN A 16 8.29 -40.59 -24.00
C ASN A 16 7.60 -41.84 -24.56
N ASP A 17 8.06 -43.05 -24.20
CA ASP A 17 7.41 -44.30 -24.64
C ASP A 17 5.99 -44.37 -24.09
N LEU A 18 5.80 -43.99 -22.82
CA LEU A 18 4.48 -43.92 -22.19
C LEU A 18 3.57 -42.91 -22.91
N LEU A 19 4.10 -41.73 -23.26
CA LEU A 19 3.32 -40.71 -23.97
C LEU A 19 2.93 -41.17 -25.38
N ILE A 20 3.84 -41.85 -26.10
CA ILE A 20 3.57 -42.40 -27.43
C ILE A 20 2.50 -43.47 -27.36
N ALA A 21 2.67 -44.48 -26.50
CA ALA A 21 1.68 -45.56 -26.31
C ALA A 21 0.30 -44.99 -25.95
N THR A 22 0.29 -43.99 -25.05
CA THR A 22 -0.94 -43.30 -24.66
C THR A 22 -1.59 -42.53 -25.80
N SER A 23 -0.81 -41.86 -26.66
CA SER A 23 -1.33 -41.14 -27.83
C SER A 23 -1.89 -42.07 -28.92
N CYS A 24 -1.29 -43.25 -29.05
CA CYS A 24 -1.73 -44.30 -29.97
C CYS A 24 -2.95 -45.08 -29.48
N GLY A 25 -3.29 -44.97 -28.19
CA GLY A 25 -4.38 -45.75 -27.59
C GLY A 25 -4.00 -47.21 -27.32
N ASP A 26 -2.70 -47.52 -27.22
CA ASP A 26 -2.20 -48.88 -26.98
C ASP A 26 -2.30 -49.22 -25.48
N LEU A 27 -3.46 -49.73 -25.08
CA LEU A 27 -3.75 -50.07 -23.68
C LEU A 27 -2.75 -51.08 -23.12
N GLU A 28 -2.43 -52.12 -23.89
CA GLU A 28 -1.53 -53.20 -23.46
C GLU A 28 -0.11 -52.69 -23.25
N GLU A 29 0.40 -51.84 -24.15
CA GLU A 29 1.74 -51.27 -23.98
C GLU A 29 1.78 -50.25 -22.84
N VAL A 30 0.72 -49.46 -22.62
CA VAL A 30 0.66 -48.55 -21.45
C VAL A 30 0.68 -49.34 -20.13
N GLU A 31 -0.11 -50.41 -20.01
CA GLU A 31 -0.08 -51.28 -18.83
C GLU A 31 1.29 -51.91 -18.64
N LYS A 32 1.89 -52.42 -19.72
CA LYS A 32 3.22 -53.04 -19.68
C LYS A 32 4.31 -52.05 -19.23
N ILE A 33 4.28 -50.81 -19.72
CA ILE A 33 5.21 -49.75 -19.30
C ILE A 33 5.02 -49.43 -17.81
N LEU A 34 3.78 -49.17 -17.37
CA LEU A 34 3.51 -48.79 -15.98
C LEU A 34 3.77 -49.93 -14.98
N ASN A 35 3.58 -51.19 -15.39
CA ASN A 35 3.96 -52.35 -14.59
C ASN A 35 5.48 -52.51 -14.47
N ALA A 36 6.23 -52.13 -15.50
CA ALA A 36 7.69 -52.19 -15.50
C ALA A 36 8.32 -51.01 -14.75
N GLN A 37 7.75 -49.80 -14.86
CA GLN A 37 8.25 -48.56 -14.27
C GLN A 37 7.09 -47.66 -13.77
N PRO A 38 6.53 -47.92 -12.57
CA PRO A 38 5.40 -47.18 -12.03
C PRO A 38 5.63 -45.67 -11.87
N GLU A 39 6.88 -45.26 -11.65
CA GLU A 39 7.29 -43.86 -11.49
C GLU A 39 6.97 -42.99 -12.73
N LEU A 40 6.94 -43.61 -13.92
CA LEU A 40 6.60 -42.92 -15.17
C LEU A 40 5.15 -42.43 -15.20
N TYR A 41 4.27 -42.89 -14.31
CA TYR A 41 2.89 -42.40 -14.23
C TYR A 41 2.82 -40.88 -14.02
N THR A 42 3.79 -40.32 -13.26
CA THR A 42 3.89 -38.89 -12.97
C THR A 42 4.73 -38.11 -13.99
N TYR A 43 5.26 -38.78 -15.01
CA TYR A 43 6.10 -38.17 -16.03
C TYR A 43 5.35 -37.05 -16.76
N ARG A 44 6.07 -35.96 -17.02
CA ARG A 44 5.57 -34.78 -17.73
C ARG A 44 6.44 -34.53 -18.94
N ASN A 45 5.82 -34.27 -20.09
CA ASN A 45 6.54 -33.98 -21.31
C ASN A 45 7.45 -32.75 -21.15
N PRO A 46 8.78 -32.91 -21.26
CA PRO A 46 9.74 -31.82 -21.07
C PRO A 46 9.82 -30.86 -22.27
N GLN A 47 9.28 -31.22 -23.44
CA GLN A 47 9.44 -30.44 -24.66
C GLN A 47 8.90 -29.00 -24.49
N GLN A 48 9.81 -28.02 -24.46
CA GLN A 48 9.55 -26.59 -24.27
C GLN A 48 9.14 -25.88 -25.57
N ARG A 49 8.24 -26.45 -26.37
CA ARG A 49 7.57 -25.62 -27.40
C ARG A 49 6.54 -24.76 -26.68
N GLN A 50 6.94 -23.52 -26.36
CA GLN A 50 6.10 -22.53 -25.68
C GLN A 50 4.70 -22.46 -26.32
N GLY A 51 3.67 -22.48 -25.49
CA GLY A 51 2.27 -22.35 -25.92
C GLY A 51 1.63 -23.60 -26.51
N THR A 52 2.30 -24.75 -26.54
CA THR A 52 1.67 -26.00 -27.01
C THR A 52 0.97 -26.75 -25.87
N LYS A 53 -0.25 -27.25 -26.11
CA LYS A 53 -1.00 -28.12 -25.18
C LYS A 53 -0.26 -29.41 -24.78
N TYR A 54 0.87 -29.71 -25.42
CA TYR A 54 1.70 -30.89 -25.18
C TYR A 54 2.81 -30.66 -24.16
N HIS A 55 3.23 -29.42 -23.93
CA HIS A 55 4.24 -29.12 -22.90
C HIS A 55 3.68 -29.45 -21.51
N LYS A 56 4.49 -30.00 -20.58
CA LYS A 56 4.09 -30.39 -19.22
C LYS A 56 2.92 -31.39 -19.11
N SER A 57 2.42 -31.89 -20.23
CA SER A 57 1.32 -32.86 -20.27
C SER A 57 1.77 -34.21 -19.73
N THR A 58 0.92 -34.82 -18.91
CA THR A 58 1.07 -36.21 -18.42
C THR A 58 0.45 -37.19 -19.41
N ALA A 59 0.61 -38.50 -19.17
CA ALA A 59 -0.06 -39.54 -19.96
C ALA A 59 -1.59 -39.30 -20.03
N VAL A 60 -2.24 -38.93 -18.92
CA VAL A 60 -3.68 -38.63 -18.92
C VAL A 60 -4.02 -37.46 -19.86
N HIS A 61 -3.24 -36.38 -19.84
CA HIS A 61 -3.43 -35.26 -20.76
C HIS A 61 -3.33 -35.72 -22.23
N PHE A 62 -2.31 -36.52 -22.57
CA PHE A 62 -2.15 -37.07 -23.92
C PHE A 62 -3.34 -37.94 -24.31
N SER A 63 -3.81 -38.83 -23.42
CA SER A 63 -4.96 -39.68 -23.73
C SER A 63 -6.21 -38.86 -24.05
N LEU A 64 -6.43 -37.74 -23.34
CA LEU A 64 -7.57 -36.86 -23.57
C LEU A 64 -7.41 -36.03 -24.85
N LEU A 65 -6.22 -35.46 -25.08
CA LEU A 65 -5.93 -34.65 -26.28
C LEU A 65 -6.04 -35.48 -27.57
N TYR A 66 -5.61 -36.74 -27.54
CA TYR A 66 -5.70 -37.69 -28.66
C TYR A 66 -6.99 -38.53 -28.67
N ARG A 67 -7.94 -38.25 -27.76
CA ARG A 67 -9.25 -38.92 -27.68
C ARG A 67 -9.20 -40.43 -27.45
N GLN A 68 -8.17 -40.89 -26.73
CA GLN A 68 -7.95 -42.28 -26.34
C GLN A 68 -8.64 -42.59 -25.01
N TYR A 69 -9.97 -42.61 -25.01
CA TYR A 69 -10.79 -42.64 -23.79
C TYR A 69 -10.62 -43.89 -22.93
N MET A 70 -10.34 -45.05 -23.54
CA MET A 70 -10.10 -46.29 -22.79
C MET A 70 -8.79 -46.21 -21.99
N VAL A 71 -7.75 -45.63 -22.59
CA VAL A 71 -6.49 -45.35 -21.90
C VAL A 71 -6.70 -44.29 -20.81
N ALA A 72 -7.46 -43.23 -21.10
CA ALA A 72 -7.80 -42.20 -20.11
C ALA A 72 -8.51 -42.80 -18.89
N GLU A 73 -9.51 -43.67 -19.11
CA GLU A 73 -10.24 -44.37 -18.06
C GLU A 73 -9.33 -45.27 -17.22
N MET A 74 -8.46 -46.05 -17.85
CA MET A 74 -7.50 -46.91 -17.16
C MET A 74 -6.52 -46.08 -16.32
N LEU A 75 -5.96 -45.00 -16.89
CA LEU A 75 -5.04 -44.12 -16.17
C LEU A 75 -5.74 -43.40 -15.01
N LEU A 76 -6.99 -42.97 -15.16
CA LEU A 76 -7.77 -42.37 -14.07
C LEU A 76 -8.11 -43.36 -12.94
N LYS A 77 -8.18 -44.66 -13.21
CA LYS A 77 -8.36 -45.69 -12.18
C LYS A 77 -7.06 -46.09 -11.47
N HIS A 78 -5.91 -45.60 -11.95
CA HIS A 78 -4.63 -45.93 -11.37
C HIS A 78 -4.49 -45.34 -9.94
N PRO A 79 -3.92 -46.08 -8.96
CA PRO A 79 -3.83 -45.62 -7.56
C PRO A 79 -3.09 -44.29 -7.35
N ASP A 80 -2.19 -43.96 -8.28
CA ASP A 80 -1.41 -42.72 -8.24
C ASP A 80 -2.09 -41.51 -8.90
N ASN A 81 -3.34 -41.63 -9.36
CA ASN A 81 -4.08 -40.54 -10.01
C ASN A 81 -4.09 -39.22 -9.21
N LYS A 82 -4.15 -39.31 -7.88
CA LYS A 82 -4.13 -38.18 -6.94
C LYS A 82 -2.87 -37.33 -7.06
N LYS A 83 -1.75 -37.91 -7.52
CA LYS A 83 -0.49 -37.18 -7.74
C LYS A 83 -0.57 -36.25 -8.93
N ILE A 84 -1.45 -36.51 -9.89
CA ILE A 84 -1.51 -35.78 -11.17
C ILE A 84 -2.85 -35.12 -11.47
N ILE A 85 -3.94 -35.44 -10.74
CA ILE A 85 -5.30 -35.01 -11.09
C ILE A 85 -5.46 -33.49 -11.23
N ASN A 86 -4.75 -32.72 -10.39
CA ASN A 86 -4.74 -31.26 -10.40
C ASN A 86 -3.60 -30.66 -11.24
N THR A 87 -2.83 -31.48 -11.95
CA THR A 87 -1.77 -30.99 -12.83
C THR A 87 -2.40 -30.33 -14.05
N ALA A 88 -1.93 -29.13 -14.36
CA ALA A 88 -2.22 -28.46 -15.62
C ALA A 88 -1.14 -28.74 -16.67
N ASN A 89 -1.56 -28.81 -17.94
CA ASN A 89 -0.64 -28.84 -19.08
C ASN A 89 0.03 -27.46 -19.29
N GLY A 90 0.86 -27.35 -20.32
CA GLY A 90 1.55 -26.11 -20.70
C GLY A 90 0.63 -25.01 -21.22
N ALA A 91 -0.63 -25.34 -21.54
CA ALA A 91 -1.68 -24.38 -21.81
C ALA A 91 -2.46 -24.01 -20.53
N GLY A 92 -2.14 -24.54 -19.36
CA GLY A 92 -2.85 -24.25 -18.12
C GLY A 92 -4.14 -25.06 -17.92
N GLU A 93 -4.49 -25.98 -18.82
CA GLU A 93 -5.68 -26.84 -18.73
C GLU A 93 -5.40 -28.04 -17.82
N THR A 94 -6.25 -28.26 -16.83
CA THR A 94 -6.23 -29.47 -15.98
C THR A 94 -6.89 -30.66 -16.67
N ILE A 95 -6.65 -31.85 -16.11
CA ILE A 95 -7.31 -33.10 -16.53
C ILE A 95 -8.85 -32.94 -16.50
N LEU A 96 -9.41 -32.36 -15.42
CA LEU A 96 -10.86 -32.18 -15.32
C LEU A 96 -11.41 -31.24 -16.40
N GLN A 97 -10.72 -30.13 -16.69
CA GLN A 97 -11.13 -29.21 -17.76
C GLN A 97 -11.06 -29.87 -19.14
N LEU A 98 -10.02 -30.67 -19.42
CA LEU A 98 -9.92 -31.43 -20.66
C LEU A 98 -11.04 -32.47 -20.80
N ILE A 99 -11.43 -33.12 -19.71
CA ILE A 99 -12.58 -34.05 -19.68
C ILE A 99 -13.88 -33.30 -20.01
N VAL A 100 -14.12 -32.15 -19.39
CA VAL A 100 -15.30 -31.30 -19.66
C VAL A 100 -15.32 -30.83 -21.11
N ALA A 101 -14.15 -30.61 -21.72
CA ALA A 101 -14.03 -30.18 -23.12
C ALA A 101 -14.33 -31.27 -24.17
N LEU A 102 -14.49 -32.54 -23.75
CA LEU A 102 -14.69 -33.65 -24.68
C LEU A 102 -16.02 -33.53 -25.44
N PRO A 103 -16.07 -33.97 -26.71
CA PRO A 103 -17.27 -33.86 -27.52
C PRO A 103 -18.34 -34.92 -27.26
N TYR A 104 -18.03 -36.02 -26.55
CA TYR A 104 -18.94 -37.13 -26.30
C TYR A 104 -19.42 -37.10 -24.85
N ASN A 105 -20.64 -36.61 -24.64
CA ASN A 105 -21.23 -36.36 -23.31
C ASN A 105 -21.15 -37.58 -22.37
N ASP A 106 -21.56 -38.77 -22.82
CA ASP A 106 -21.55 -39.97 -21.96
C ASP A 106 -20.14 -40.36 -21.50
N VAL A 107 -19.16 -40.25 -22.40
CA VAL A 107 -17.75 -40.55 -22.11
C VAL A 107 -17.18 -39.47 -21.19
N ALA A 108 -17.44 -38.19 -21.48
CA ALA A 108 -17.02 -37.07 -20.65
C ALA A 108 -17.57 -37.21 -19.23
N LEU A 109 -18.85 -37.51 -19.08
CA LEU A 109 -19.52 -37.68 -17.80
C LEU A 109 -18.96 -38.89 -17.02
N LYS A 110 -18.69 -40.01 -17.71
CA LYS A 110 -18.06 -41.19 -17.10
C LYS A 110 -16.65 -40.87 -16.58
N LEU A 111 -15.83 -40.20 -17.39
CA LEU A 111 -14.47 -39.81 -17.00
C LEU A 111 -14.48 -38.74 -15.89
N ALA A 112 -15.43 -37.79 -15.94
CA ALA A 112 -15.57 -36.76 -14.92
C ALA A 112 -15.93 -37.35 -13.56
N LYS A 113 -16.83 -38.35 -13.52
CA LYS A 113 -17.13 -39.09 -12.28
C LYS A 113 -15.86 -39.72 -11.69
N LEU A 114 -15.06 -40.42 -12.51
CA LEU A 114 -13.80 -41.01 -12.07
C LEU A 114 -12.81 -39.95 -11.55
N ALA A 115 -12.68 -38.83 -12.25
CA ALA A 115 -11.81 -37.73 -11.84
C ALA A 115 -12.28 -37.07 -10.54
N LEU A 116 -13.58 -36.88 -10.38
CA LEU A 116 -14.19 -36.23 -9.22
C LEU A 116 -14.28 -37.14 -7.99
N ASP A 117 -14.12 -38.46 -8.16
CA ASP A 117 -14.02 -39.43 -7.07
C ASP A 117 -12.61 -39.49 -6.47
N VAL A 118 -11.63 -38.82 -7.09
CA VAL A 118 -10.26 -38.69 -6.55
C VAL A 118 -10.27 -37.71 -5.38
N GLN A 119 -9.90 -38.20 -4.19
CA GLN A 119 -9.72 -37.36 -3.02
C GLN A 119 -8.69 -36.26 -3.34
N SER A 120 -8.99 -35.01 -2.98
CA SER A 120 -8.19 -33.78 -3.23
C SER A 120 -8.25 -33.17 -4.64
N VAL A 121 -9.18 -33.60 -5.51
CA VAL A 121 -9.43 -32.87 -6.76
C VAL A 121 -9.81 -31.40 -6.47
N ASP A 122 -9.12 -30.46 -7.11
CA ASP A 122 -9.46 -29.05 -7.07
C ASP A 122 -10.48 -28.74 -8.16
N ILE A 123 -11.76 -28.90 -7.81
CA ILE A 123 -12.88 -28.66 -8.73
C ILE A 123 -13.00 -27.20 -9.16
N ASN A 124 -12.44 -26.28 -8.37
CA ASN A 124 -12.51 -24.83 -8.59
C ASN A 124 -11.21 -24.27 -9.19
N TYR A 125 -10.28 -25.16 -9.58
CA TYR A 125 -9.08 -24.75 -10.29
C TYR A 125 -9.47 -23.93 -11.52
N THR A 126 -8.86 -22.76 -11.63
CA THR A 126 -9.09 -21.84 -12.74
C THR A 126 -7.86 -21.78 -13.60
N SER A 127 -7.98 -22.20 -14.85
CA SER A 127 -6.88 -22.13 -15.79
C SER A 127 -6.64 -20.69 -16.21
N HIS A 128 -5.37 -20.32 -16.25
CA HIS A 128 -4.87 -19.11 -16.91
C HIS A 128 -4.23 -19.56 -18.22
N ASP A 129 -5.05 -20.00 -19.19
CA ASP A 129 -4.51 -20.17 -20.54
C ASP A 129 -4.27 -18.79 -21.16
N CYS A 130 -3.44 -18.67 -22.19
CA CYS A 130 -3.10 -17.37 -22.78
C CYS A 130 -4.31 -16.58 -23.32
N ASN A 131 -5.47 -17.21 -23.43
CA ASN A 131 -6.68 -16.65 -24.04
C ASN A 131 -7.92 -16.73 -23.13
N HIS A 132 -7.93 -17.51 -22.05
CA HIS A 132 -9.13 -17.78 -21.25
C HIS A 132 -8.84 -17.98 -19.76
N PHE A 133 -9.71 -17.40 -18.96
CA PHE A 133 -9.83 -17.58 -17.53
C PHE A 133 -11.09 -18.39 -17.24
N GLN A 134 -10.95 -19.69 -16.97
CA GLN A 134 -12.08 -20.61 -16.85
C GLN A 134 -11.85 -21.68 -15.78
N SER A 135 -12.85 -21.91 -14.93
CA SER A 135 -13.00 -23.14 -14.12
C SER A 135 -13.66 -24.25 -14.93
N ALA A 136 -13.60 -25.50 -14.43
CA ALA A 136 -14.35 -26.62 -15.02
C ALA A 136 -15.85 -26.33 -15.17
N LEU A 137 -16.46 -25.67 -14.17
CA LEU A 137 -17.87 -25.27 -14.21
C LEU A 137 -18.12 -24.22 -15.30
N SER A 138 -17.32 -23.16 -15.35
CA SER A 138 -17.49 -22.11 -16.35
C SER A 138 -17.31 -22.64 -17.78
N LEU A 139 -16.38 -23.58 -17.98
CA LEU A 139 -16.16 -24.26 -19.26
C LEU A 139 -17.35 -25.14 -19.65
N ALA A 140 -17.90 -25.92 -18.71
CA ALA A 140 -19.10 -26.74 -18.94
C ALA A 140 -20.28 -25.86 -19.37
N CYS A 141 -20.48 -24.73 -18.69
CA CYS A 141 -21.50 -23.73 -19.03
C CYS A 141 -21.27 -23.13 -20.43
N ALA A 142 -20.02 -22.78 -20.78
CA ALA A 142 -19.70 -22.18 -22.08
C ALA A 142 -19.86 -23.16 -23.25
N ILE A 143 -19.42 -24.41 -23.10
CA ILE A 143 -19.56 -25.46 -24.13
C ILE A 143 -21.03 -25.82 -24.37
N GLY A 144 -21.82 -25.85 -23.29
CA GLY A 144 -23.26 -26.10 -23.35
C GLY A 144 -24.03 -25.14 -24.28
N LEU A 145 -23.48 -23.95 -24.56
CA LEU A 145 -24.08 -22.96 -25.46
C LEU A 145 -23.84 -23.24 -26.95
N VAL A 146 -22.79 -24.00 -27.28
CA VAL A 146 -22.38 -24.28 -28.67
C VAL A 146 -22.88 -25.65 -29.13
N LYS A 147 -23.12 -26.57 -28.20
CA LYS A 147 -23.62 -27.94 -28.45
C LYS A 147 -25.01 -28.13 -27.86
N THR A 148 -25.61 -29.31 -28.02
CA THR A 148 -26.76 -29.72 -27.20
C THR A 148 -26.34 -29.64 -25.73
N MET A 149 -26.93 -28.71 -25.00
CA MET A 149 -26.51 -28.39 -23.63
C MET A 149 -26.58 -29.61 -22.72
N ASP A 150 -25.42 -30.04 -22.22
CA ASP A 150 -25.32 -31.14 -21.26
C ASP A 150 -25.43 -30.58 -19.84
N MET A 151 -26.66 -30.57 -19.33
CA MET A 151 -26.92 -30.16 -17.95
C MET A 151 -26.38 -31.16 -16.93
N ASP A 152 -26.10 -32.41 -17.32
CA ASP A 152 -25.65 -33.44 -16.39
C ASP A 152 -24.22 -33.18 -15.93
N MET A 153 -23.35 -32.66 -16.81
CA MET A 153 -22.00 -32.24 -16.42
C MET A 153 -22.05 -31.05 -15.43
N VAL A 154 -22.91 -30.05 -15.68
CA VAL A 154 -23.05 -28.89 -14.80
C VAL A 154 -23.60 -29.32 -13.44
N ARG A 155 -24.64 -30.16 -13.41
CA ARG A 155 -25.20 -30.72 -12.17
C ARG A 155 -24.15 -31.51 -11.41
N LEU A 156 -23.40 -32.39 -12.08
CA LEU A 156 -22.34 -33.17 -11.46
C LEU A 156 -21.27 -32.27 -10.82
N LEU A 157 -20.84 -31.21 -11.51
CA LEU A 157 -19.84 -30.29 -10.96
C LEU A 157 -20.37 -29.54 -9.73
N LEU A 158 -21.60 -29.04 -9.78
CA LEU A 158 -22.24 -28.35 -8.64
C LEU A 158 -22.44 -29.29 -7.45
N GLU A 159 -22.92 -30.51 -7.67
CA GLU A 159 -23.08 -31.56 -6.64
C GLU A 159 -21.76 -31.91 -5.95
N ARG A 160 -20.63 -31.75 -6.65
CA ARG A 160 -19.28 -31.99 -6.14
C ARG A 160 -18.59 -30.73 -5.60
N GLY A 161 -19.32 -29.62 -5.45
CA GLY A 161 -18.85 -28.40 -4.78
C GLY A 161 -18.17 -27.37 -5.68
N ALA A 162 -18.45 -27.37 -6.99
CA ALA A 162 -18.03 -26.30 -7.87
C ALA A 162 -18.69 -24.97 -7.45
N ASP A 163 -17.92 -23.89 -7.38
CA ASP A 163 -18.40 -22.56 -7.00
C ASP A 163 -19.19 -21.93 -8.16
N PRO A 164 -20.52 -21.72 -8.03
CA PRO A 164 -21.32 -21.09 -9.07
C PRO A 164 -21.00 -19.60 -9.25
N ASN A 165 -20.25 -19.00 -8.33
CA ASN A 165 -19.78 -17.63 -8.39
C ASN A 165 -18.42 -17.50 -9.10
N CYS A 166 -17.94 -18.55 -9.77
CA CYS A 166 -16.69 -18.48 -10.52
C CYS A 166 -16.72 -17.39 -11.60
N ILE A 167 -15.54 -16.88 -11.93
CA ILE A 167 -15.36 -15.84 -12.94
C ILE A 167 -15.00 -16.52 -14.27
N ILE A 168 -15.49 -15.96 -15.36
CA ILE A 168 -15.15 -16.33 -16.72
C ILE A 168 -14.59 -15.12 -17.45
N GLY A 169 -13.57 -15.33 -18.28
CA GLY A 169 -13.03 -14.22 -19.06
C GLY A 169 -12.04 -14.57 -20.14
N ASN A 170 -11.74 -13.59 -20.97
CA ASN A 170 -10.65 -13.63 -21.95
C ASN A 170 -9.54 -12.66 -21.51
N LEU A 171 -8.37 -13.18 -21.18
CA LEU A 171 -7.23 -12.38 -20.70
C LEU A 171 -6.71 -11.41 -21.76
N GLY A 172 -6.93 -11.68 -23.05
CA GLY A 172 -6.57 -10.78 -24.15
C GLY A 172 -7.49 -9.56 -24.28
N VAL A 173 -8.65 -9.55 -23.61
CA VAL A 173 -9.65 -8.46 -23.68
C VAL A 173 -9.95 -7.85 -22.30
N VAL A 174 -9.29 -8.34 -21.23
CA VAL A 174 -9.47 -7.87 -19.84
C VAL A 174 -10.93 -7.97 -19.36
N GLU A 175 -11.71 -8.88 -19.93
CA GLU A 175 -13.10 -9.12 -19.51
C GLU A 175 -13.13 -10.27 -18.51
N LEU A 176 -13.01 -9.97 -17.22
CA LEU A 176 -13.27 -10.93 -16.14
C LEU A 176 -14.64 -10.63 -15.53
N ILE A 177 -15.62 -11.47 -15.81
CA ILE A 177 -17.00 -11.29 -15.37
C ILE A 177 -17.53 -12.52 -14.61
N PRO A 178 -18.42 -12.35 -13.63
CA PRO A 178 -19.08 -13.47 -12.97
C PRO A 178 -19.81 -14.36 -13.99
N LEU A 179 -19.78 -15.67 -13.79
CA LEU A 179 -20.41 -16.64 -14.69
C LEU A 179 -21.89 -16.31 -14.94
N LEU A 180 -22.63 -15.91 -13.91
CA LEU A 180 -24.04 -15.53 -14.03
C LEU A 180 -24.24 -14.31 -14.95
N ASN A 181 -23.37 -13.31 -14.86
CA ASN A 181 -23.38 -12.12 -15.72
C ASN A 181 -23.06 -12.49 -17.18
N HIS A 182 -22.09 -13.38 -17.39
CA HIS A 182 -21.75 -13.88 -18.72
C HIS A 182 -22.95 -14.57 -19.40
N LEU A 183 -23.66 -15.43 -18.66
CA LEU A 183 -24.85 -16.11 -19.19
C LEU A 183 -25.99 -15.13 -19.50
N ALA A 184 -26.17 -14.10 -18.66
CA ALA A 184 -27.12 -13.03 -18.93
C ALA A 184 -26.78 -12.30 -20.24
N LEU A 185 -25.53 -11.87 -20.43
CA LEU A 185 -25.09 -11.22 -21.69
C LEU A 185 -25.38 -12.08 -22.93
N LYS A 186 -25.23 -13.40 -22.82
CA LYS A 186 -25.51 -14.33 -23.93
C LYS A 186 -26.99 -14.38 -24.32
N LEU A 187 -27.93 -14.04 -23.42
CA LEU A 187 -29.35 -13.94 -23.78
C LEU A 187 -29.63 -12.85 -24.82
N ASN A 188 -28.80 -11.81 -24.90
CA ASN A 188 -29.02 -10.68 -25.80
C ASN A 188 -29.13 -11.14 -27.26
N ASN A 189 -28.29 -12.08 -27.68
CA ASN A 189 -28.24 -12.59 -29.05
C ASN A 189 -28.71 -14.06 -29.18
N ALA A 190 -29.33 -14.63 -28.15
CA ALA A 190 -29.75 -16.02 -28.15
C ALA A 190 -31.04 -16.25 -28.98
N SER A 191 -31.09 -17.38 -29.70
CA SER A 191 -32.31 -17.90 -30.31
C SER A 191 -33.29 -18.41 -29.25
N GLU A 192 -34.57 -18.61 -29.60
CA GLU A 192 -35.60 -19.06 -28.64
C GLU A 192 -35.24 -20.37 -27.91
N LYS A 193 -34.68 -21.34 -28.65
CA LYS A 193 -34.16 -22.59 -28.07
C LYS A 193 -33.01 -22.34 -27.09
N ASN A 194 -32.10 -21.42 -27.42
CA ASN A 194 -30.96 -21.08 -26.58
C ASN A 194 -31.38 -20.25 -25.35
N ILE A 195 -32.41 -19.41 -25.47
CA ILE A 195 -32.97 -18.64 -24.35
C ILE A 195 -33.49 -19.59 -23.27
N LYS A 196 -34.29 -20.59 -23.64
CA LYS A 196 -34.80 -21.58 -22.67
C LYS A 196 -33.65 -22.26 -21.93
N ASN A 197 -32.68 -22.79 -22.68
CA ASN A 197 -31.50 -23.44 -22.14
C ASN A 197 -30.74 -22.51 -21.18
N LEU A 198 -30.34 -21.31 -21.63
CA LEU A 198 -29.63 -20.32 -20.81
C LEU A 198 -30.37 -20.01 -19.51
N ASN A 199 -31.69 -19.88 -19.54
CA ASN A 199 -32.48 -19.67 -18.34
C ASN A 199 -32.49 -20.87 -17.40
N GLU A 200 -32.62 -22.09 -17.91
CA GLU A 200 -32.52 -23.31 -17.09
C GLU A 200 -31.13 -23.42 -16.42
N LEU A 201 -30.07 -23.03 -17.14
CA LEU A 201 -28.71 -23.01 -16.61
C LEU A 201 -28.52 -21.94 -15.53
N MET A 202 -28.97 -20.71 -15.78
CA MET A 202 -28.92 -19.64 -14.78
C MET A 202 -29.73 -20.02 -13.54
N LEU A 203 -30.92 -20.58 -13.70
CA LEU A 203 -31.74 -21.05 -12.58
C LEU A 203 -31.01 -22.12 -11.78
N LEU A 204 -30.37 -23.10 -12.44
CA LEU A 204 -29.58 -24.12 -11.77
C LEU A 204 -28.42 -23.51 -10.96
N LEU A 205 -27.70 -22.53 -11.51
CA LEU A 205 -26.62 -21.84 -10.79
C LEU A 205 -27.15 -21.06 -9.58
N ILE A 206 -28.27 -20.36 -9.73
CA ILE A 206 -28.94 -19.60 -8.66
C ILE A 206 -29.38 -20.53 -7.53
N GLU A 207 -30.00 -21.65 -7.86
CA GLU A 207 -30.43 -22.67 -6.88
C GLU A 207 -29.25 -23.30 -6.12
N ASN A 208 -28.04 -23.23 -6.69
CA ASN A 208 -26.80 -23.70 -6.05
C ASN A 208 -25.97 -22.58 -5.41
N GLY A 209 -26.50 -21.35 -5.32
CA GLY A 209 -25.87 -20.25 -4.58
C GLY A 209 -25.11 -19.23 -5.43
N ALA A 210 -25.42 -19.11 -6.73
CA ALA A 210 -24.96 -17.97 -7.52
C ALA A 210 -25.55 -16.66 -6.97
N ASP A 211 -24.67 -15.70 -6.70
CA ASP A 211 -24.99 -14.39 -6.16
C ASP A 211 -25.15 -13.37 -7.31
N PRO A 212 -26.37 -12.86 -7.56
CA PRO A 212 -26.60 -11.88 -8.62
C PRO A 212 -26.02 -10.49 -8.30
N THR A 213 -25.59 -10.25 -7.06
CA THR A 213 -24.99 -8.98 -6.62
C THR A 213 -23.48 -8.94 -6.80
N LYS A 214 -22.87 -10.08 -7.17
CA LYS A 214 -21.43 -10.17 -7.43
C LYS A 214 -21.07 -9.29 -8.63
N ARG A 215 -20.03 -8.46 -8.45
CA ARG A 215 -19.53 -7.53 -9.47
C ARG A 215 -18.36 -8.12 -10.23
N GLY A 216 -18.33 -7.89 -11.54
CA GLY A 216 -17.16 -8.15 -12.39
C GLY A 216 -16.13 -7.03 -12.31
N CYS A 217 -15.07 -7.15 -13.12
CA CYS A 217 -14.07 -6.09 -13.26
C CYS A 217 -14.64 -4.82 -13.92
N ASP A 218 -15.75 -4.95 -14.63
CA ASP A 218 -16.56 -3.85 -15.16
C ASP A 218 -17.43 -3.15 -14.10
N GLY A 219 -17.47 -3.68 -12.87
CA GLY A 219 -18.29 -3.18 -11.78
C GLY A 219 -19.78 -3.54 -11.89
N LEU A 220 -20.19 -4.23 -12.95
CA LEU A 220 -21.58 -4.56 -13.24
C LEU A 220 -22.02 -5.81 -12.47
N THR A 221 -23.26 -5.78 -11.99
CA THR A 221 -23.99 -6.92 -11.40
C THR A 221 -24.85 -7.62 -12.45
N PHE A 222 -25.44 -8.77 -12.10
CA PHE A 222 -26.39 -9.46 -12.97
C PHE A 222 -27.58 -8.56 -13.35
N PHE A 223 -28.07 -7.74 -12.40
CA PHE A 223 -29.18 -6.83 -12.66
C PHE A 223 -28.81 -5.72 -13.62
N ASP A 224 -27.63 -5.12 -13.44
CA ASP A 224 -27.12 -4.07 -14.34
C ASP A 224 -27.04 -4.61 -15.77
N VAL A 225 -26.45 -5.81 -15.94
CA VAL A 225 -26.38 -6.48 -17.25
C VAL A 225 -27.75 -6.70 -17.88
N VAL A 226 -28.74 -7.14 -17.09
CA VAL A 226 -30.08 -7.43 -17.62
C VAL A 226 -30.81 -6.16 -18.05
N ILE A 227 -30.71 -5.10 -17.25
CA ILE A 227 -31.37 -3.82 -17.47
C ILE A 227 -30.73 -3.07 -18.63
N ASP A 228 -29.40 -2.92 -18.61
CA ASP A 228 -28.64 -2.17 -19.62
C ASP A 228 -28.77 -2.78 -21.02
N ASN A 229 -28.88 -4.11 -21.11
CA ASN A 229 -29.05 -4.81 -22.38
C ASN A 229 -30.52 -5.01 -22.78
N ASN A 230 -31.48 -4.53 -21.98
CA ASN A 230 -32.91 -4.70 -22.21
C ASN A 230 -33.33 -6.18 -22.46
N ILE A 231 -32.74 -7.10 -21.70
CA ILE A 231 -32.99 -8.55 -21.83
C ILE A 231 -33.93 -9.10 -20.77
N GLU A 232 -34.53 -8.24 -19.94
CA GLU A 232 -35.45 -8.65 -18.88
C GLU A 232 -36.62 -9.50 -19.41
N SER A 233 -37.15 -9.20 -20.60
CA SER A 233 -38.24 -9.95 -21.23
C SER A 233 -37.86 -11.39 -21.60
N LYS A 234 -36.56 -11.67 -21.75
CA LYS A 234 -36.01 -13.00 -22.07
C LYS A 234 -35.75 -13.86 -20.83
N LEU A 235 -35.87 -13.30 -19.62
CA LEU A 235 -35.68 -14.05 -18.39
C LEU A 235 -36.92 -14.89 -18.03
N MET A 236 -36.69 -16.12 -17.58
CA MET A 236 -37.75 -16.98 -17.06
C MET A 236 -38.42 -16.33 -15.83
N PRO A 237 -39.76 -16.42 -15.70
CA PRO A 237 -40.48 -15.85 -14.56
C PRO A 237 -40.01 -16.37 -13.20
N THR A 238 -39.52 -17.60 -13.13
CA THR A 238 -39.00 -18.22 -11.89
C THR A 238 -37.73 -17.54 -11.38
N ILE A 239 -36.83 -17.12 -12.28
CA ILE A 239 -35.63 -16.34 -11.94
C ILE A 239 -36.04 -14.97 -11.37
N LYS A 240 -36.96 -14.29 -12.05
CA LYS A 240 -37.50 -13.00 -11.57
C LYS A 240 -38.14 -13.14 -10.20
N LYS A 241 -38.88 -14.23 -9.95
CA LYS A 241 -39.49 -14.53 -8.66
C LYS A 241 -38.45 -14.75 -7.57
N HIS A 242 -37.36 -15.48 -7.86
CA HIS A 242 -36.24 -15.69 -6.93
C HIS A 242 -35.65 -14.37 -6.44
N PHE A 243 -35.58 -13.39 -7.34
CA PHE A 243 -34.99 -12.08 -7.04
C PHE A 243 -36.00 -10.96 -6.86
N HIS A 244 -37.29 -11.25 -6.66
CA HIS A 244 -38.35 -10.22 -6.65
C HIS A 244 -38.08 -9.07 -5.67
N HIS A 245 -37.49 -9.37 -4.51
CA HIS A 245 -37.12 -8.35 -3.53
C HIS A 245 -35.94 -7.48 -4.00
N GLN A 246 -34.92 -8.08 -4.61
CA GLN A 246 -33.76 -7.36 -5.16
C GLN A 246 -34.13 -6.60 -6.45
N TRP A 247 -35.02 -7.14 -7.27
CA TRP A 247 -35.54 -6.49 -8.48
C TRP A 247 -36.40 -5.27 -8.15
N LYS A 248 -37.13 -5.29 -7.03
CA LYS A 248 -37.89 -4.12 -6.57
C LYS A 248 -36.95 -2.95 -6.23
N GLU A 249 -35.83 -3.25 -5.60
CA GLU A 249 -34.79 -2.26 -5.29
C GLU A 249 -34.09 -1.73 -6.56
N SER A 250 -34.05 -2.54 -7.62
CA SER A 250 -33.47 -2.19 -8.94
C SER A 250 -34.54 -1.96 -10.04
N SER A 251 -35.80 -1.70 -9.68
CA SER A 251 -36.89 -1.67 -10.67
C SER A 251 -36.73 -0.47 -11.62
N PRO A 252 -37.22 -0.55 -12.87
CA PRO A 252 -37.21 0.61 -13.77
C PRO A 252 -37.82 1.86 -13.14
N GLY A 253 -38.83 1.72 -12.28
CA GLY A 253 -39.42 2.85 -11.55
C GLY A 253 -38.57 3.39 -10.40
N GLU A 254 -37.81 2.55 -9.68
CA GLU A 254 -36.84 3.01 -8.68
C GLU A 254 -35.56 3.55 -9.32
N ILE A 255 -35.15 2.98 -10.45
CA ILE A 255 -34.09 3.51 -11.31
C ILE A 255 -34.54 4.81 -11.95
N GLU A 256 -35.76 4.93 -12.46
CA GLU A 256 -36.33 6.20 -12.96
C GLU A 256 -36.46 7.22 -11.84
N LYS A 257 -36.81 6.82 -10.60
CA LYS A 257 -36.78 7.72 -9.45
C LYS A 257 -35.35 8.12 -9.08
N ALA A 258 -34.39 7.21 -9.15
CA ALA A 258 -32.99 7.49 -8.90
C ALA A 258 -32.37 8.35 -10.00
N ILE A 259 -32.73 8.12 -11.27
CA ILE A 259 -32.41 8.92 -12.45
C ILE A 259 -33.14 10.25 -12.39
N ALA A 260 -34.39 10.32 -11.93
CA ALA A 260 -35.11 11.57 -11.74
C ALA A 260 -34.55 12.36 -10.58
N LEU A 261 -34.11 11.71 -9.49
CA LEU A 261 -33.35 12.32 -8.41
C LEU A 261 -31.96 12.74 -8.86
N PHE A 262 -31.30 11.97 -9.74
CA PHE A 262 -30.03 12.29 -10.37
C PHE A 262 -30.16 13.46 -11.35
N ASN A 263 -31.20 13.47 -12.17
CA ASN A 263 -31.55 14.50 -13.14
C ASN A 263 -32.06 15.77 -12.44
N ALA A 264 -32.79 15.64 -11.34
CA ALA A 264 -33.14 16.74 -10.46
C ALA A 264 -31.93 17.23 -9.67
N SER A 265 -30.92 16.38 -9.42
CA SER A 265 -29.64 16.78 -8.83
C SER A 265 -28.63 17.29 -9.87
N LEU A 266 -28.87 17.10 -11.17
CA LEU A 266 -27.99 17.44 -12.30
C LEU A 266 -27.76 18.95 -12.47
N PRO A 267 -28.73 19.85 -12.20
CA PRO A 267 -28.49 21.29 -12.08
C PRO A 267 -27.55 21.64 -10.91
N PHE A 268 -27.43 20.75 -9.92
CA PHE A 268 -26.61 20.92 -8.71
C PHE A 268 -25.30 20.13 -8.78
N ALA A 269 -25.16 19.23 -9.77
CA ALA A 269 -23.92 18.58 -10.14
C ALA A 269 -23.04 19.59 -10.90
N PRO A 270 -21.72 19.64 -10.65
CA PRO A 270 -20.84 20.57 -11.33
C PRO A 270 -20.89 20.28 -12.83
N TRP A 271 -21.31 21.25 -13.65
CA TRP A 271 -21.47 21.04 -15.08
C TRP A 271 -20.16 20.63 -15.75
N THR A 272 -20.23 19.44 -16.34
CA THR A 272 -19.43 18.88 -17.42
C THR A 272 -19.44 19.80 -18.65
N MET A 273 -18.60 20.84 -18.63
CA MET A 273 -18.22 21.58 -19.85
C MET A 273 -16.71 21.46 -20.17
N ALA A 274 -16.03 20.46 -19.59
CA ALA A 274 -14.77 19.96 -20.13
C ALA A 274 -15.02 18.50 -20.58
N ALA A 275 -14.85 18.25 -21.87
CA ALA A 275 -15.34 17.06 -22.56
C ALA A 275 -14.66 15.73 -22.17
N ASP A 276 -13.78 15.65 -21.18
CA ASP A 276 -12.95 14.44 -20.98
C ASP A 276 -12.83 13.89 -19.55
N CYS A 277 -13.53 14.40 -18.54
CA CYS A 277 -13.48 13.80 -17.19
C CYS A 277 -14.85 13.77 -16.51
N SER A 278 -15.57 12.67 -16.69
CA SER A 278 -16.68 12.29 -15.81
C SER A 278 -16.15 12.01 -14.39
N PRO A 279 -16.87 12.36 -13.31
CA PRO A 279 -16.54 11.84 -11.98
C PRO A 279 -16.55 10.31 -12.05
N THR A 280 -15.50 9.67 -11.53
CA THR A 280 -15.41 8.20 -11.60
C THR A 280 -16.59 7.57 -10.87
N TRP A 281 -17.08 6.44 -11.40
CA TRP A 281 -18.14 5.66 -10.77
C TRP A 281 -17.82 5.29 -9.32
N GLU A 282 -16.54 5.20 -8.96
CA GLU A 282 -16.06 4.98 -7.59
C GLU A 282 -16.40 6.14 -6.65
N THR A 283 -16.32 7.38 -7.13
CA THR A 283 -16.64 8.58 -6.35
C THR A 283 -18.15 8.69 -6.12
N LEU A 284 -18.95 8.39 -7.15
CA LEU A 284 -20.41 8.32 -7.04
C LEU A 284 -20.86 7.13 -6.17
N ALA A 285 -20.21 5.98 -6.30
CA ALA A 285 -20.47 4.80 -5.48
C ALA A 285 -20.11 5.02 -4.01
N LEU A 286 -19.03 5.74 -3.71
CA LEU A 286 -18.63 6.10 -2.34
C LEU A 286 -19.70 6.99 -1.68
N LEU A 287 -20.19 8.02 -2.39
CA LEU A 287 -21.26 8.91 -1.93
C LEU A 287 -22.58 8.17 -1.68
N VAL A 288 -22.96 7.28 -2.60
CA VAL A 288 -24.17 6.45 -2.47
C VAL A 288 -24.02 5.44 -1.32
N THR A 289 -22.84 4.86 -1.14
CA THR A 289 -22.54 3.89 -0.08
C THR A 289 -22.53 4.55 1.29
N LEU A 290 -21.91 5.72 1.44
CA LEU A 290 -21.95 6.51 2.68
C LEU A 290 -23.38 6.93 3.05
N LYS A 291 -24.21 7.27 2.07
CA LYS A 291 -25.63 7.59 2.26
C LYS A 291 -26.45 6.38 2.69
N LYS A 292 -26.22 5.20 2.08
CA LYS A 292 -26.88 3.93 2.42
C LYS A 292 -26.47 3.43 3.80
N GLU A 293 -25.19 3.52 4.14
CA GLU A 293 -24.66 3.06 5.44
C GLU A 293 -25.10 3.95 6.61
N ARG A 294 -25.22 5.27 6.41
CA ARG A 294 -25.78 6.17 7.43
C ARG A 294 -27.26 5.89 7.71
N ARG A 295 -28.06 5.62 6.66
CA ARG A 295 -29.47 5.19 6.83
C ARG A 295 -29.59 3.87 7.57
N ALA A 296 -28.74 2.89 7.23
CA ALA A 296 -28.74 1.57 7.86
C ALA A 296 -28.27 1.58 9.32
N ALA A 297 -27.31 2.44 9.68
CA ALA A 297 -26.69 2.40 11.00
C ALA A 297 -27.50 3.07 12.13
N LYS A 298 -28.38 4.05 11.85
CA LYS A 298 -28.91 4.92 12.93
C LYS A 298 -30.37 5.37 12.84
N GLN A 299 -31.15 4.95 11.84
CA GLN A 299 -32.55 5.43 11.67
C GLN A 299 -32.66 6.98 11.75
N SER A 300 -31.62 7.74 11.35
CA SER A 300 -31.61 9.20 11.45
C SER A 300 -31.77 9.85 10.08
N ASP A 301 -32.67 10.82 9.96
CA ASP A 301 -32.95 11.60 8.74
C ASP A 301 -31.92 12.71 8.46
N HIS A 302 -30.69 12.59 8.96
CA HIS A 302 -29.66 13.62 8.76
C HIS A 302 -29.02 13.49 7.38
N ASP A 303 -29.47 14.34 6.44
CA ASP A 303 -28.84 14.53 5.15
C ASP A 303 -27.56 15.37 5.33
N CYS A 304 -26.44 14.88 4.78
CA CYS A 304 -25.18 15.61 4.72
C CYS A 304 -24.83 15.79 3.25
N THR A 305 -24.66 17.04 2.82
CA THR A 305 -24.43 17.38 1.41
C THR A 305 -23.11 18.14 1.25
N VAL A 306 -22.30 17.77 0.26
CA VAL A 306 -21.02 18.45 -0.03
C VAL A 306 -21.23 19.44 -1.18
N PHE A 307 -20.76 20.67 -1.00
CA PHE A 307 -20.89 21.79 -1.92
C PHE A 307 -19.51 22.36 -2.27
N TYR A 308 -19.40 22.83 -3.51
CA TYR A 308 -18.22 23.40 -4.17
C TYR A 308 -18.54 24.77 -4.78
N GLY A 309 -18.66 25.79 -3.92
CA GLY A 309 -18.84 27.19 -4.32
C GLY A 309 -20.15 27.83 -3.87
N LYS A 310 -20.31 29.10 -4.24
CA LYS A 310 -21.36 30.02 -3.77
C LYS A 310 -22.75 29.65 -4.30
N GLU A 311 -22.86 29.37 -5.60
CA GLU A 311 -24.15 29.11 -6.26
C GLU A 311 -24.82 27.84 -5.71
N GLN A 312 -24.01 26.89 -5.23
CA GLN A 312 -24.47 25.63 -4.66
C GLN A 312 -24.98 25.79 -3.22
N LEU A 313 -24.40 26.71 -2.44
CA LEU A 313 -24.93 27.08 -1.13
C LEU A 313 -26.29 27.77 -1.27
N GLU A 314 -26.43 28.75 -2.18
CA GLU A 314 -27.71 29.44 -2.45
C GLU A 314 -28.81 28.44 -2.78
N SER A 315 -28.54 27.55 -3.73
CA SER A 315 -29.44 26.47 -4.15
C SER A 315 -29.86 25.55 -2.99
N PHE A 316 -28.92 25.20 -2.13
CA PHE A 316 -29.18 24.34 -0.99
C PHE A 316 -30.06 25.02 0.06
N LEU A 317 -29.84 26.31 0.33
CA LEU A 317 -30.66 27.08 1.26
C LEU A 317 -32.10 27.21 0.75
N GLU A 318 -32.29 27.46 -0.55
CA GLU A 318 -33.63 27.45 -1.17
C GLU A 318 -34.30 26.08 -1.01
N PHE A 319 -33.57 25.00 -1.24
CA PHE A 319 -34.10 23.65 -1.04
C PHE A 319 -34.47 23.37 0.42
N ALA A 320 -33.61 23.73 1.36
CA ALA A 320 -33.86 23.55 2.79
C ALA A 320 -35.11 24.32 3.23
N LYS A 321 -35.26 25.55 2.75
CA LYS A 321 -36.46 26.37 2.99
C LYS A 321 -37.71 25.75 2.41
N MET A 322 -37.69 25.32 1.14
CA MET A 322 -38.82 24.65 0.50
C MET A 322 -39.22 23.37 1.26
N ARG A 323 -38.23 22.59 1.73
CA ARG A 323 -38.49 21.40 2.57
C ARG A 323 -39.19 21.78 3.86
N PHE A 324 -38.72 22.81 4.56
CA PHE A 324 -39.38 23.30 5.77
C PHE A 324 -40.82 23.74 5.47
N GLU A 325 -41.00 24.54 4.42
CA GLU A 325 -42.32 25.07 4.06
C GLU A 325 -43.32 23.98 3.69
N ALA A 326 -42.87 22.93 3.00
CA ALA A 326 -43.70 21.80 2.62
C ALA A 326 -44.08 20.90 3.79
N THR A 327 -43.15 20.68 4.73
CA THR A 327 -43.34 19.72 5.83
C THR A 327 -43.88 20.36 7.10
N LYS A 328 -43.60 21.66 7.32
CA LYS A 328 -43.82 22.39 8.56
C LYS A 328 -43.26 21.68 9.80
N GLN A 329 -42.21 20.88 9.62
CA GLN A 329 -41.57 20.12 10.67
C GLN A 329 -40.14 20.62 10.90
N PRO A 330 -39.70 20.73 12.17
CA PRO A 330 -38.32 21.09 12.48
C PRO A 330 -37.38 20.01 11.92
N PHE A 331 -36.28 20.43 11.31
CA PHE A 331 -35.25 19.51 10.84
C PHE A 331 -33.87 20.12 10.88
N GLN A 332 -32.88 19.23 10.86
CA GLN A 332 -31.46 19.57 10.85
C GLN A 332 -30.80 18.97 9.62
N THR A 333 -30.02 19.78 8.92
CA THR A 333 -29.25 19.37 7.75
C THR A 333 -27.83 19.88 7.87
N GLN A 334 -26.87 19.06 7.43
CA GLN A 334 -25.44 19.39 7.47
C GLN A 334 -24.93 19.61 6.06
N PHE A 335 -23.95 20.49 5.93
CA PHE A 335 -23.30 20.77 4.67
C PHE A 335 -21.82 21.02 4.82
N ILE A 336 -21.06 20.63 3.81
CA ILE A 336 -19.62 20.88 3.75
C ILE A 336 -19.38 21.76 2.53
N MET A 337 -18.62 22.84 2.68
CA MET A 337 -18.23 23.72 1.58
C MET A 337 -16.73 23.69 1.38
N SER A 338 -16.30 23.58 0.13
CA SER A 338 -14.94 23.91 -0.28
C SER A 338 -15.00 25.11 -1.23
N PRO A 339 -14.47 26.28 -0.87
CA PRO A 339 -14.51 27.44 -1.75
C PRO A 339 -13.60 27.24 -2.95
N ARG A 340 -14.14 27.58 -4.13
CA ARG A 340 -13.42 27.53 -5.39
C ARG A 340 -12.24 28.49 -5.36
N GLY A 341 -11.04 27.99 -5.66
CA GLY A 341 -9.85 28.81 -5.89
C GLY A 341 -8.87 28.94 -4.72
N SER A 342 -9.16 28.38 -3.54
CA SER A 342 -8.15 28.29 -2.47
C SER A 342 -7.25 27.06 -2.66
N MET A 343 -6.00 27.14 -2.24
CA MET A 343 -5.04 26.02 -2.25
C MET A 343 -5.57 24.86 -1.40
N SER A 344 -6.12 23.82 -2.05
CA SER A 344 -6.40 22.41 -1.66
C SER A 344 -6.83 22.02 -0.23
N ASN A 345 -6.89 22.92 0.75
CA ASN A 345 -6.92 22.59 2.17
C ASN A 345 -8.04 23.31 2.95
N HIS A 346 -8.81 24.18 2.28
CA HIS A 346 -9.92 24.90 2.90
C HIS A 346 -11.22 24.13 2.78
N VAL A 347 -11.75 23.73 3.94
CA VAL A 347 -13.05 23.07 4.08
C VAL A 347 -13.80 23.75 5.21
N ALA A 348 -15.05 24.12 4.98
CA ALA A 348 -15.93 24.63 6.03
C ALA A 348 -17.12 23.69 6.21
N ASN A 349 -17.55 23.50 7.46
CA ASN A 349 -18.68 22.65 7.81
C ASN A 349 -19.79 23.52 8.40
N GLY A 350 -20.97 23.46 7.80
CA GLY A 350 -22.16 24.14 8.23
C GLY A 350 -23.24 23.17 8.70
N GLN A 351 -24.01 23.58 9.70
CA GLN A 351 -25.23 22.91 10.12
C GLN A 351 -26.36 23.93 10.15
N LEU A 352 -27.43 23.65 9.41
CA LEU A 352 -28.70 24.39 9.47
C LEU A 352 -29.68 23.65 10.37
N ASN A 353 -30.37 24.40 11.21
CA ASN A 353 -31.42 23.90 12.09
C ASN A 353 -32.65 24.80 11.97
N TYR A 354 -33.72 24.25 11.39
CA TYR A 354 -35.04 24.86 11.37
C TYR A 354 -35.79 24.40 12.62
N ASP A 355 -36.27 25.36 13.43
CA ASP A 355 -37.14 25.05 14.56
C ASP A 355 -38.62 24.91 14.13
N GLU A 356 -39.50 24.69 15.10
CA GLU A 356 -40.94 24.53 14.87
C GLU A 356 -41.64 25.80 14.34
N HIS A 357 -40.98 26.95 14.44
CA HIS A 357 -41.48 28.24 13.95
C HIS A 357 -40.84 28.66 12.62
N GLY A 358 -39.89 27.87 12.11
CA GLY A 358 -39.14 28.18 10.89
C GLY A 358 -37.98 29.15 11.11
N GLN A 359 -37.62 29.44 12.37
CA GLN A 359 -36.40 30.19 12.64
C GLN A 359 -35.19 29.30 12.37
N VAL A 360 -34.22 29.87 11.67
CA VAL A 360 -33.03 29.15 11.24
C VAL A 360 -31.86 29.51 12.14
N ASN A 361 -31.27 28.51 12.77
CA ASN A 361 -29.96 28.68 13.40
C ASN A 361 -28.91 27.99 12.54
N VAL A 362 -27.84 28.70 12.23
CA VAL A 362 -26.73 28.16 11.45
C VAL A 362 -25.48 28.12 12.30
N PHE A 363 -24.90 26.93 12.46
CA PHE A 363 -23.58 26.76 13.03
C PHE A 363 -22.59 26.52 11.90
N TRP A 364 -21.64 27.42 11.72
CA TRP A 364 -20.66 27.42 10.66
C TRP A 364 -19.25 27.35 11.25
N VAL A 365 -18.46 26.38 10.82
CA VAL A 365 -17.08 26.21 11.29
C VAL A 365 -16.17 26.17 10.09
N ASP A 366 -15.33 27.19 9.98
CA ASP A 366 -14.25 27.26 9.02
C ASP A 366 -12.98 26.63 9.61
N THR A 367 -12.31 25.75 8.85
CA THR A 367 -11.07 25.08 9.28
C THR A 367 -9.88 26.02 9.47
N LEU A 368 -9.84 27.15 8.75
CA LEU A 368 -8.79 28.16 8.92
C LEU A 368 -9.11 29.16 10.05
N GLY A 369 -10.28 29.05 10.69
CA GLY A 369 -10.72 29.94 11.77
C GLY A 369 -11.18 31.30 11.26
N HIS A 370 -12.00 32.00 12.05
CA HIS A 370 -12.58 33.28 11.60
C HIS A 370 -11.57 34.44 11.56
N ASP A 371 -10.46 34.33 12.29
CA ASP A 371 -9.52 35.45 12.48
C ASP A 371 -8.42 35.54 11.40
N ASP A 372 -8.33 34.58 10.47
CA ASP A 372 -7.46 34.71 9.30
C ASP A 372 -8.09 35.67 8.27
N SER A 373 -7.30 36.66 7.83
CA SER A 373 -7.77 37.77 7.01
C SER A 373 -8.34 37.35 5.66
N ASN A 374 -7.94 36.19 5.12
CA ASN A 374 -8.47 35.69 3.87
C ASN A 374 -9.82 34.96 4.08
N THR A 375 -10.00 34.31 5.22
CA THR A 375 -11.26 33.64 5.58
C THR A 375 -12.36 34.57 6.05
N GLN A 376 -12.04 35.75 6.57
CA GLN A 376 -13.05 36.76 6.91
C GLN A 376 -13.92 37.10 5.71
N LEU A 377 -13.31 37.39 4.56
CA LEU A 377 -14.04 37.68 3.33
C LEU A 377 -14.97 36.52 2.93
N TYR A 378 -14.47 35.28 2.96
CA TYR A 378 -15.27 34.10 2.61
C TYR A 378 -16.40 33.83 3.61
N ASN A 379 -16.16 33.99 4.90
CA ASN A 379 -17.18 33.84 5.93
C ASN A 379 -18.24 34.92 5.82
N ALA A 380 -17.85 36.19 5.61
CA ALA A 380 -18.76 37.29 5.34
C ALA A 380 -19.61 37.03 4.09
N GLU A 381 -19.04 36.50 3.02
CA GLU A 381 -19.77 36.11 1.81
C GLU A 381 -20.77 34.98 2.07
N VAL A 382 -20.36 33.93 2.80
CA VAL A 382 -21.25 32.83 3.20
C VAL A 382 -22.38 33.34 4.09
N GLY A 383 -22.07 34.21 5.05
CA GLY A 383 -23.07 34.84 5.92
C GLY A 383 -24.05 35.70 5.12
N ALA A 384 -23.57 36.48 4.15
CA ALA A 384 -24.40 37.28 3.26
C ALA A 384 -25.34 36.41 2.40
N ILE A 385 -24.85 35.27 1.91
CA ILE A 385 -25.66 34.28 1.19
C ILE A 385 -26.75 33.71 2.10
N ILE A 386 -26.39 33.28 3.31
CA ILE A 386 -27.37 32.72 4.25
C ILE A 386 -28.43 33.77 4.59
N HIS A 387 -28.05 35.00 4.94
CA HIS A 387 -29.00 36.06 5.26
C HIS A 387 -29.85 36.51 4.06
N LYS A 388 -29.36 36.38 2.82
CA LYS A 388 -30.17 36.64 1.62
C LYS A 388 -31.37 35.69 1.53
N HIS A 389 -31.19 34.41 1.87
CA HIS A 389 -32.25 33.40 1.78
C HIS A 389 -33.04 33.22 3.09
N GLU A 390 -32.37 33.43 4.23
CA GLU A 390 -32.89 33.33 5.58
C GLU A 390 -32.52 34.59 6.39
N PRO A 391 -33.27 35.71 6.22
CA PRO A 391 -32.91 37.00 6.82
C PRO A 391 -32.85 36.98 8.34
N GLU A 392 -33.66 36.14 8.97
CA GLU A 392 -33.72 35.96 10.43
C GLU A 392 -32.72 34.91 10.95
N ALA A 393 -31.89 34.34 10.08
CA ALA A 393 -30.95 33.30 10.48
C ALA A 393 -29.96 33.82 11.54
N ILE A 394 -29.76 33.05 12.59
CA ILE A 394 -28.74 33.34 13.60
C ILE A 394 -27.50 32.53 13.25
N LEU A 395 -26.42 33.23 12.88
CA LEU A 395 -25.15 32.62 12.50
C LEU A 395 -24.20 32.52 13.70
N TYR A 396 -23.62 31.34 13.91
CA TYR A 396 -22.61 31.08 14.93
C TYR A 396 -21.33 30.58 14.26
N THR A 397 -20.16 31.05 14.71
CA THR A 397 -18.83 30.58 14.24
C THR A 397 -17.82 30.48 15.38
N THR A 398 -16.59 30.03 15.12
CA THR A 398 -15.50 29.93 16.11
C THR A 398 -14.29 30.81 15.77
N ASP A 399 -13.60 31.32 16.78
CA ASP A 399 -12.53 32.32 16.69
C ASP A 399 -11.15 31.81 16.23
N ILE A 400 -10.76 30.57 16.57
CA ILE A 400 -9.36 30.12 16.41
C ILE A 400 -9.08 29.40 15.07
N GLN A 401 -7.96 29.76 14.44
CA GLN A 401 -7.28 29.00 13.37
C GLN A 401 -6.71 27.70 13.92
N MET A 402 -7.14 26.58 13.35
CA MET A 402 -6.64 25.27 13.76
C MET A 402 -5.35 24.95 13.00
N GLN A 403 -4.22 24.80 13.71
CA GLN A 403 -2.93 24.44 13.10
C GLN A 403 -2.94 23.00 12.57
N PHE A 404 -3.06 22.76 11.26
CA PHE A 404 -3.10 21.39 10.72
C PHE A 404 -2.48 21.16 9.33
N THR A 405 -2.15 19.88 9.12
CA THR A 405 -1.65 19.22 7.90
C THR A 405 -2.81 18.68 7.03
N ASN A 406 -2.60 18.52 5.70
CA ASN A 406 -3.65 18.21 4.69
C ASN A 406 -4.62 17.05 5.00
N THR A 407 -4.22 16.01 5.75
CA THR A 407 -5.09 14.87 6.11
C THR A 407 -5.98 15.13 7.33
N GLY A 408 -5.69 16.17 8.11
CA GLY A 408 -6.46 16.53 9.30
C GLY A 408 -7.82 17.13 8.98
N CYS A 409 -7.97 17.84 7.85
CA CYS A 409 -9.18 18.59 7.51
C CYS A 409 -10.40 17.70 7.28
N ASP A 410 -10.26 16.60 6.53
CA ASP A 410 -11.37 15.69 6.21
C ASP A 410 -11.81 14.88 7.44
N ILE A 411 -10.85 14.35 8.20
CA ILE A 411 -11.11 13.60 9.43
C ILE A 411 -11.77 14.51 10.48
N PHE A 412 -11.36 15.76 10.55
CA PHE A 412 -11.92 16.73 11.47
C PHE A 412 -13.33 17.17 11.08
N ALA A 413 -13.58 17.46 9.79
CA ALA A 413 -14.93 17.77 9.31
C ALA A 413 -15.91 16.61 9.60
N LEU A 414 -15.45 15.36 9.43
CA LEU A 414 -16.21 14.16 9.77
C LEU A 414 -16.43 14.03 11.28
N TYR A 415 -15.41 14.28 12.11
CA TYR A 415 -15.52 14.24 13.57
C TYR A 415 -16.48 15.30 14.13
N ILE A 416 -16.43 16.52 13.58
CA ILE A 416 -17.40 17.58 13.92
C ILE A 416 -18.80 17.15 13.53
N SER A 417 -18.99 16.69 12.29
CA SER A 417 -20.26 16.19 11.80
C SER A 417 -20.83 15.10 12.73
N GLU A 418 -20.00 14.15 13.17
CA GLU A 418 -20.40 13.10 14.13
C GLU A 418 -20.80 13.65 15.50
N ARG A 419 -20.06 14.62 16.04
CA ARG A 419 -20.36 15.22 17.36
C ARG A 419 -21.61 16.07 17.32
N LEU A 420 -21.80 16.83 16.25
CA LEU A 420 -23.02 17.60 15.99
C LEU A 420 -24.24 16.68 15.86
N SER A 421 -24.13 15.59 15.09
CA SER A 421 -25.19 14.58 14.99
C SER A 421 -25.44 13.85 16.32
N ALA A 422 -24.39 13.57 17.11
CA ALA A 422 -24.53 12.95 18.43
C ALA A 422 -25.19 13.87 19.46
N ALA A 423 -24.95 15.19 19.39
CA ALA A 423 -25.63 16.17 20.22
C ALA A 423 -27.13 16.23 19.87
N ALA A 424 -27.46 16.23 18.57
CA ALA A 424 -28.82 16.19 18.06
C ALA A 424 -29.58 14.92 18.52
N LEU A 425 -28.98 13.74 18.36
CA LEU A 425 -29.55 12.46 18.80
C LEU A 425 -29.82 12.38 20.30
N LYS A 426 -29.00 13.06 21.12
CA LYS A 426 -29.19 13.13 22.58
C LYS A 426 -30.20 14.19 23.03
N LYS A 427 -30.91 14.83 22.09
CA LYS A 427 -31.79 16.00 22.34
C LYS A 427 -31.10 17.10 23.13
N ARG A 428 -29.77 17.22 23.03
CA ARG A 428 -29.03 18.31 23.66
C ARG A 428 -29.25 19.53 22.77
N GLU A 429 -29.81 20.60 23.33
CA GLU A 429 -30.08 21.84 22.60
C GLU A 429 -28.78 22.61 22.36
N LEU A 430 -27.99 22.14 21.39
CA LEU A 430 -26.69 22.72 21.03
C LEU A 430 -26.77 24.23 20.86
N PHE A 431 -27.79 24.73 20.16
CA PHE A 431 -27.96 26.15 19.91
C PHE A 431 -28.30 26.97 21.16
N ASN A 432 -28.96 26.38 22.17
CA ASN A 432 -29.16 27.04 23.46
C ASN A 432 -27.86 27.15 24.25
N ASP A 433 -26.99 26.15 24.17
CA ASP A 433 -25.66 26.23 24.77
C ASP A 433 -24.77 27.27 24.07
N LEU A 434 -24.78 27.30 22.73
CA LEU A 434 -24.07 28.32 21.94
C LEU A 434 -24.59 29.73 22.23
N LYS A 435 -25.91 29.91 22.35
CA LYS A 435 -26.55 31.17 22.72
C LYS A 435 -26.08 31.65 24.09
N LYS A 436 -26.07 30.79 25.11
CA LYS A 436 -25.58 31.13 26.46
C LYS A 436 -24.11 31.56 26.45
N ILE A 437 -23.27 30.88 25.67
CA ILE A 437 -21.85 31.23 25.52
C ILE A 437 -21.71 32.59 24.84
N HIS A 438 -22.48 32.84 23.78
CA HIS A 438 -22.51 34.15 23.12
C HIS A 438 -22.97 35.26 24.06
N GLU A 439 -24.07 35.07 24.79
CA GLU A 439 -24.60 36.09 25.72
C GLU A 439 -23.59 36.50 26.80
N TYR A 440 -22.69 35.57 27.17
CA TYR A 440 -21.59 35.81 28.10
C TYR A 440 -20.42 36.58 27.47
N HIS A 441 -20.04 36.24 26.23
CA HIS A 441 -18.85 36.81 25.58
C HIS A 441 -19.13 38.03 24.68
N LYS A 442 -20.33 38.12 24.11
CA LYS A 442 -20.86 39.19 23.26
C LYS A 442 -19.94 39.60 22.11
N ILE A 443 -19.34 38.60 21.45
CA ILE A 443 -18.44 38.83 20.31
C ILE A 443 -19.23 38.65 19.02
N GLU A 444 -19.36 39.71 18.22
CA GLU A 444 -20.00 39.67 16.90
C GLU A 444 -19.03 40.23 15.84
N ARG A 445 -18.87 39.51 14.74
CA ARG A 445 -18.04 39.91 13.59
C ARG A 445 -18.72 39.47 12.31
N GLU A 446 -18.83 40.38 11.33
CA GLU A 446 -19.32 40.06 9.98
C GLU A 446 -20.69 39.34 9.93
N GLY A 447 -21.57 39.64 10.89
CA GLY A 447 -22.89 39.00 11.01
C GLY A 447 -22.89 37.66 11.77
N PHE A 448 -21.73 37.16 12.19
CA PHE A 448 -21.61 35.96 13.02
C PHE A 448 -21.47 36.27 14.51
N ARG A 449 -22.14 35.46 15.33
CA ARG A 449 -21.88 35.33 16.76
C ARG A 449 -20.66 34.43 16.95
N VAL A 450 -19.56 35.01 17.40
CA VAL A 450 -18.28 34.30 17.50
C VAL A 450 -18.18 33.61 18.87
N ILE A 451 -18.06 32.30 18.85
CA ILE A 451 -17.96 31.44 20.02
C ILE A 451 -16.48 31.12 20.26
N PRO A 452 -15.92 31.47 21.43
CA PRO A 452 -14.55 31.10 21.75
C PRO A 452 -14.36 29.59 21.68
N TRP A 453 -13.39 29.15 20.88
CA TRP A 453 -13.13 27.74 20.57
C TRP A 453 -13.05 26.87 21.83
N GLY A 454 -12.30 27.34 22.84
CA GLY A 454 -12.12 26.65 24.12
C GLY A 454 -13.38 26.55 24.99
N LYS A 455 -14.48 27.19 24.60
CA LYS A 455 -15.77 27.20 25.30
C LYS A 455 -16.87 26.50 24.54
N CYS A 456 -16.67 26.16 23.27
CA CYS A 456 -17.70 25.52 22.46
C CYS A 456 -18.03 24.10 22.97
N PRO A 457 -19.30 23.76 23.26
CA PRO A 457 -19.68 22.51 23.92
C PRO A 457 -19.34 21.26 23.11
N VAL A 458 -19.34 21.39 21.78
CA VAL A 458 -18.96 20.35 20.82
C VAL A 458 -17.50 19.93 21.01
N TYR A 459 -16.66 20.84 21.53
CA TYR A 459 -15.20 20.69 21.64
C TYR A 459 -14.67 20.61 23.07
N THR A 460 -15.53 20.71 24.09
CA THR A 460 -15.13 20.48 25.49
C THR A 460 -14.65 19.03 25.70
N GLY A 461 -13.35 18.80 25.47
CA GLY A 461 -12.68 17.49 25.47
C GLY A 461 -11.62 17.33 24.37
N LEU A 462 -11.69 18.11 23.28
CA LEU A 462 -10.77 18.04 22.13
C LEU A 462 -9.33 18.47 22.45
N PRO A 463 -9.09 19.55 23.23
CA PRO A 463 -7.73 19.94 23.60
C PRO A 463 -6.97 18.84 24.34
N LYS A 464 -7.68 18.00 25.11
CA LYS A 464 -7.08 16.84 25.79
C LYS A 464 -6.71 15.71 24.82
N ILE A 465 -7.50 15.51 23.76
CA ILE A 465 -7.26 14.48 22.73
C ILE A 465 -6.11 14.91 21.79
N ILE A 466 -6.10 16.17 21.38
CA ILE A 466 -5.04 16.74 20.52
C ILE A 466 -3.73 16.90 21.30
N GLN A 467 -3.76 17.32 22.57
CA GLN A 467 -2.57 17.28 23.43
C GLN A 467 -2.11 15.83 23.71
N SER A 468 -3.02 14.85 23.82
CA SER A 468 -2.62 13.44 24.01
C SER A 468 -1.98 12.80 22.79
N ALA A 469 -2.31 13.26 21.58
CA ALA A 469 -1.73 12.76 20.33
C ALA A 469 -0.28 13.24 20.10
N SER A 470 0.18 14.27 20.82
CA SER A 470 1.51 14.87 20.62
C SER A 470 2.60 14.36 21.58
N ARG A 471 2.28 13.52 22.59
CA ARG A 471 3.26 12.92 23.54
C ARG A 471 2.85 11.53 24.06
N PRO A 472 2.83 10.48 23.20
CA PRO A 472 2.36 9.14 23.59
C PRO A 472 3.26 8.42 24.62
N GLU A 473 4.58 8.60 24.58
CA GLU A 473 5.51 7.86 25.45
C GLU A 473 5.47 8.30 26.93
N GLN A 474 5.15 9.56 27.17
CA GLN A 474 5.20 10.15 28.52
C GLN A 474 4.03 9.67 29.39
N ARG A 475 2.90 9.26 28.79
CA ARG A 475 1.72 8.76 29.50
C ARG A 475 1.62 7.24 29.63
N ILE A 476 2.27 6.45 28.78
CA ILE A 476 2.39 4.99 29.01
C ILE A 476 3.05 4.71 30.38
N LYS A 477 3.88 5.64 30.85
CA LYS A 477 4.48 5.61 32.20
C LYS A 477 3.58 6.16 33.31
N GLU A 478 2.60 7.03 33.01
CA GLU A 478 1.80 7.74 34.03
C GLU A 478 0.36 7.19 34.18
N GLU A 479 -0.23 6.56 33.17
CA GLU A 479 -1.66 6.14 33.17
C GLU A 479 -1.94 4.70 33.64
N LEU A 480 -0.92 3.96 34.11
CA LEU A 480 -1.12 2.62 34.68
C LEU A 480 -1.87 2.60 36.04
N VAL A 481 -2.24 3.76 36.60
CA VAL A 481 -2.78 3.84 37.98
C VAL A 481 -4.23 4.38 38.08
N ALA A 482 -4.79 5.07 37.08
CA ALA A 482 -6.10 5.72 37.24
C ALA A 482 -7.14 5.32 36.17
N ASP A 483 -8.11 4.53 36.64
CA ASP A 483 -9.47 4.38 36.11
C ASP A 483 -9.73 3.28 35.06
N LYS A 484 -10.07 2.09 35.56
CA LYS A 484 -9.97 0.81 34.84
C LYS A 484 -11.26 0.31 34.17
N ASN A 485 -12.45 0.85 34.43
CA ASN A 485 -13.67 0.01 34.27
C ASN A 485 -14.82 0.47 33.36
N THR A 486 -14.85 1.69 32.79
CA THR A 486 -16.09 2.11 32.09
C THR A 486 -15.91 2.72 30.69
N PHE A 487 -14.70 3.13 30.31
CA PHE A 487 -14.45 3.78 29.02
C PHE A 487 -13.78 2.86 27.97
N ASN A 488 -12.98 1.87 28.40
CA ASN A 488 -12.17 1.06 27.49
C ASN A 488 -12.98 0.06 26.65
N LYS A 489 -14.06 -0.51 27.19
CA LYS A 489 -14.77 -1.60 26.48
C LYS A 489 -15.58 -1.16 25.25
N LYS A 490 -16.03 0.11 25.21
CA LYS A 490 -16.74 0.67 24.04
C LYS A 490 -15.78 1.17 22.97
N ASN A 491 -14.61 1.68 23.35
CA ASN A 491 -13.59 2.13 22.41
C ASN A 491 -12.81 0.94 21.83
N GLU A 492 -12.53 -0.10 22.61
CA GLU A 492 -11.97 -1.36 22.09
C GLU A 492 -12.93 -2.04 21.12
N ASN A 493 -14.24 -2.13 21.43
CA ASN A 493 -15.20 -2.70 20.49
C ASN A 493 -15.34 -1.89 19.19
N TYR A 494 -15.23 -0.56 19.26
CA TYR A 494 -15.27 0.29 18.07
C TYR A 494 -13.99 0.17 17.24
N HIS A 495 -12.81 0.16 17.88
CA HIS A 495 -11.55 -0.06 17.18
C HIS A 495 -11.44 -1.47 16.61
N GLN A 496 -11.88 -2.50 17.33
CA GLN A 496 -11.90 -3.89 16.83
C GLN A 496 -12.91 -4.08 15.69
N GLU A 497 -14.09 -3.46 15.76
CA GLU A 497 -15.10 -3.54 14.69
C GLU A 497 -14.68 -2.72 13.46
N MET A 498 -14.05 -1.55 13.64
CA MET A 498 -13.48 -0.77 12.53
C MET A 498 -12.28 -1.50 11.91
N HIS A 499 -11.41 -2.12 12.70
CA HIS A 499 -10.27 -2.89 12.21
C HIS A 499 -10.73 -4.18 11.50
N ARG A 500 -11.76 -4.86 12.02
CA ARG A 500 -12.42 -5.99 11.36
C ARG A 500 -13.07 -5.57 10.04
N ARG A 501 -13.77 -4.43 10.00
CA ARG A 501 -14.42 -3.92 8.79
C ARG A 501 -13.47 -3.34 7.76
N LEU A 502 -12.35 -2.75 8.18
CA LEU A 502 -11.27 -2.34 7.29
C LEU A 502 -10.64 -3.59 6.65
N MET A 503 -10.40 -4.64 7.43
CA MET A 503 -9.91 -5.94 6.92
C MET A 503 -10.94 -6.66 6.02
N GLU A 504 -12.25 -6.54 6.30
CA GLU A 504 -13.33 -7.14 5.50
C GLU A 504 -13.65 -6.35 4.22
N ARG A 505 -13.59 -5.00 4.24
CA ARG A 505 -13.82 -4.15 3.06
C ARG A 505 -12.61 -4.06 2.12
N GLN A 506 -11.40 -4.20 2.65
CA GLN A 506 -10.17 -4.28 1.84
C GLN A 506 -9.76 -5.73 1.56
N GLY A 507 -10.65 -6.67 1.88
CA GLY A 507 -10.48 -8.09 1.61
C GLY A 507 -10.43 -8.38 0.10
N LYS A 508 -9.21 -8.58 -0.40
CA LYS A 508 -8.81 -9.16 -1.71
C LYS A 508 -8.42 -8.20 -2.85
N GLN A 509 -7.89 -7.03 -2.53
CA GLN A 509 -6.67 -6.60 -3.25
C GLN A 509 -5.52 -6.52 -2.26
N VAL A 510 -5.25 -7.65 -1.61
CA VAL A 510 -3.86 -7.90 -1.25
C VAL A 510 -3.16 -8.02 -2.59
N ASN A 511 -2.32 -7.03 -2.89
CA ASN A 511 -1.39 -7.11 -4.01
C ASN A 511 -0.80 -8.54 -3.97
N SER A 512 -1.02 -9.38 -4.98
CA SER A 512 -0.57 -10.78 -4.94
C SER A 512 0.94 -10.88 -4.67
N TYR A 513 1.67 -9.80 -4.98
CA TYR A 513 3.08 -9.59 -4.66
C TYR A 513 3.36 -9.34 -3.16
N TYR A 514 2.42 -8.78 -2.38
CA TYR A 514 2.51 -8.68 -0.91
C TYR A 514 2.45 -10.05 -0.24
N GLU A 515 1.62 -10.99 -0.69
CA GLU A 515 1.55 -12.32 -0.07
C GLU A 515 2.87 -13.12 -0.23
N VAL A 516 3.53 -12.98 -1.39
CA VAL A 516 4.85 -13.58 -1.67
C VAL A 516 5.95 -12.96 -0.81
N ASN A 517 5.94 -11.63 -0.65
CA ASN A 517 6.93 -10.92 0.17
C ASN A 517 6.65 -11.03 1.68
N ARG A 518 5.37 -11.15 2.07
CA ARG A 518 4.92 -11.43 3.45
C ARG A 518 5.36 -12.82 3.90
N GLN A 519 5.41 -13.83 3.02
CA GLN A 519 5.91 -15.15 3.42
C GLN A 519 7.41 -15.14 3.77
N LYS A 520 8.21 -14.24 3.20
CA LYS A 520 9.66 -14.13 3.45
C LYS A 520 10.03 -13.13 4.55
N PHE A 521 9.43 -11.95 4.58
CA PHE A 521 9.77 -10.86 5.53
C PHE A 521 8.73 -10.67 6.66
N GLY A 522 7.84 -11.65 6.82
CA GLY A 522 6.47 -11.50 7.34
C GLY A 522 6.24 -10.98 8.74
N ILE A 523 7.25 -10.87 9.59
CA ILE A 523 7.08 -10.32 10.94
C ILE A 523 7.46 -8.83 10.96
N HIS A 524 8.55 -8.47 10.27
CA HIS A 524 9.06 -7.10 10.25
C HIS A 524 8.27 -6.20 9.29
N LEU A 525 7.95 -6.74 8.11
CA LEU A 525 7.17 -6.04 7.09
C LEU A 525 5.72 -5.87 7.54
N LYS A 526 5.15 -6.88 8.21
CA LYS A 526 3.80 -6.83 8.79
C LYS A 526 3.66 -5.74 9.84
N LYS A 527 4.61 -5.63 10.78
CA LYS A 527 4.56 -4.61 11.84
C LYS A 527 4.64 -3.18 11.26
N ALA A 528 5.57 -2.93 10.35
CA ALA A 528 5.71 -1.61 9.72
C ALA A 528 4.51 -1.26 8.81
N TYR A 529 3.94 -2.25 8.12
CA TYR A 529 2.80 -2.07 7.24
C TYR A 529 1.48 -1.88 8.01
N GLU A 530 1.30 -2.57 9.14
CA GLU A 530 0.13 -2.43 10.03
C GLU A 530 0.12 -1.08 10.77
N GLU A 531 1.28 -0.46 11.01
CA GLU A 531 1.40 0.82 11.70
C GLU A 531 1.13 2.05 10.80
N GLU A 532 1.30 1.96 9.47
CA GLU A 532 1.25 3.13 8.56
C GLU A 532 0.50 2.90 7.23
N TYR A 533 -0.39 1.90 7.18
CA TYR A 533 -1.17 1.49 6.00
C TYR A 533 -1.76 2.65 5.17
N ASP A 534 -2.36 3.65 5.83
CA ASP A 534 -3.02 4.78 5.17
C ASP A 534 -2.03 5.76 4.49
N THR A 535 -0.80 5.83 4.99
CA THR A 535 0.28 6.68 4.43
C THR A 535 0.93 6.02 3.20
N LEU A 536 1.04 4.69 3.21
CA LEU A 536 1.68 3.87 2.18
C LEU A 536 0.86 3.77 0.88
N ASN A 537 -0.46 4.03 0.94
CA ASN A 537 -1.36 3.93 -0.23
C ASN A 537 -1.22 5.09 -1.23
N LYS A 538 -0.44 6.13 -0.91
CA LYS A 538 0.01 7.12 -1.90
C LYS A 538 1.23 6.55 -2.62
N LYS A 539 1.03 5.97 -3.80
CA LYS A 539 2.05 5.40 -4.72
C LYS A 539 3.28 6.31 -4.89
N SER A 540 4.20 6.31 -3.93
CA SER A 540 5.43 7.08 -3.96
C SER A 540 6.58 6.19 -3.55
N LEU A 541 7.64 6.21 -4.37
CA LEU A 541 8.87 5.47 -4.13
C LEU A 541 9.33 5.66 -2.68
N LEU A 542 9.28 6.91 -2.20
CA LEU A 542 9.61 7.34 -0.83
C LEU A 542 8.93 6.55 0.28
N ALA A 543 7.64 6.21 0.15
CA ALA A 543 6.93 5.48 1.20
C ALA A 543 7.37 4.00 1.25
N PHE A 544 7.66 3.41 0.08
CA PHE A 544 8.12 2.02 -0.01
C PHE A 544 9.60 1.86 0.38
N THR A 545 10.44 2.83 0.00
CA THR A 545 11.84 2.85 0.40
C THR A 545 11.98 3.01 1.91
N ASP A 546 11.14 3.84 2.55
CA ASP A 546 11.14 4.00 4.00
C ASP A 546 10.83 2.67 4.73
N LEU A 547 9.90 1.88 4.19
CA LEU A 547 9.53 0.60 4.79
C LEU A 547 10.67 -0.43 4.72
N ILE A 548 11.36 -0.54 3.58
CA ILE A 548 12.56 -1.37 3.47
C ILE A 548 13.69 -0.80 4.32
N ASN A 549 13.80 0.53 4.43
CA ASN A 549 14.81 1.20 5.22
C ASN A 549 14.74 0.86 6.73
N ARG A 550 13.54 0.55 7.23
CA ARG A 550 13.32 0.15 8.63
C ARG A 550 13.68 -1.32 8.92
N VAL A 551 13.86 -2.16 7.91
CA VAL A 551 14.33 -3.54 8.14
C VAL A 551 15.84 -3.53 8.42
N PRO A 552 16.29 -4.15 9.53
CA PRO A 552 17.72 -4.28 9.82
C PRO A 552 18.48 -4.96 8.68
N ILE A 553 19.67 -4.46 8.37
CA ILE A 553 20.46 -4.88 7.20
C ILE A 553 20.93 -6.34 7.31
N ASP A 554 21.27 -6.79 8.51
CA ASP A 554 21.63 -8.18 8.80
C ASP A 554 20.46 -9.15 8.53
N VAL A 555 19.22 -8.72 8.80
CA VAL A 555 18.02 -9.48 8.46
C VAL A 555 17.85 -9.54 6.95
N LEU A 556 17.97 -8.41 6.25
CA LEU A 556 17.88 -8.39 4.79
C LEU A 556 18.95 -9.27 4.12
N ILE A 557 20.20 -9.25 4.59
CA ILE A 557 21.28 -10.11 4.08
C ILE A 557 20.88 -11.59 4.16
N ARG A 558 20.37 -12.04 5.32
CA ARG A 558 19.99 -13.43 5.53
C ARG A 558 18.79 -13.86 4.67
N GLU A 559 17.77 -13.01 4.54
CA GLU A 559 16.56 -13.37 3.80
C GLU A 559 16.73 -13.27 2.27
N LEU A 560 17.63 -12.40 1.79
CA LEU A 560 17.92 -12.24 0.36
C LEU A 560 18.93 -13.27 -0.16
N ASP A 561 19.63 -13.97 0.74
CA ASP A 561 20.64 -14.99 0.42
C ASP A 561 21.73 -14.46 -0.53
N ILE A 562 22.18 -13.23 -0.28
CA ILE A 562 23.21 -12.56 -1.09
C ILE A 562 24.59 -13.00 -0.60
N GLU A 563 25.36 -13.62 -1.48
CA GLU A 563 26.73 -14.03 -1.22
C GLU A 563 27.73 -13.02 -1.79
N TRP A 564 28.89 -12.92 -1.13
CA TRP A 564 29.98 -12.04 -1.52
C TRP A 564 31.22 -12.87 -1.75
N VAL A 565 31.71 -12.87 -2.98
CA VAL A 565 32.92 -13.61 -3.37
C VAL A 565 34.02 -12.60 -3.64
N GLN A 566 35.11 -12.67 -2.88
CA GLN A 566 36.30 -11.85 -3.12
C GLN A 566 37.33 -12.66 -3.91
N ASN A 567 37.84 -12.09 -5.00
CA ASN A 567 38.93 -12.67 -5.79
C ASN A 567 40.01 -11.60 -6.04
N GLY A 568 40.96 -11.50 -5.10
CA GLY A 568 41.96 -10.42 -5.10
C GLY A 568 41.33 -9.07 -4.77
N ASP A 569 41.53 -8.08 -5.66
CA ASP A 569 40.95 -6.73 -5.55
C ASP A 569 39.53 -6.64 -6.13
N GLU A 570 39.07 -7.69 -6.82
CA GLU A 570 37.73 -7.80 -7.36
C GLU A 570 36.77 -8.47 -6.37
N TRP A 571 35.55 -7.99 -6.39
CA TRP A 571 34.42 -8.51 -5.63
C TRP A 571 33.30 -8.90 -6.61
N GLU A 572 32.59 -9.97 -6.29
CA GLU A 572 31.40 -10.42 -7.00
C GLU A 572 30.26 -10.56 -6.00
N ILE A 573 29.14 -9.90 -6.30
CA ILE A 573 27.90 -9.98 -5.53
C ILE A 573 27.03 -11.02 -6.21
N VAL A 574 26.93 -12.20 -5.61
CA VAL A 574 26.13 -13.30 -6.14
C VAL A 574 24.73 -13.19 -5.57
N VAL A 575 23.78 -12.87 -6.44
CA VAL A 575 22.35 -12.84 -6.14
C VAL A 575 21.73 -14.15 -6.61
N PRO A 576 20.79 -14.77 -5.86
CA PRO A 576 20.17 -16.00 -6.32
C PRO A 576 19.47 -15.84 -7.69
N GLN A 577 19.60 -16.86 -8.55
CA GLN A 577 19.18 -16.82 -9.96
C GLN A 577 17.71 -16.41 -10.16
N GLN A 578 16.84 -16.77 -9.21
CA GLN A 578 15.42 -16.41 -9.21
C GLN A 578 15.15 -14.89 -9.08
N TYR A 579 16.17 -14.11 -8.76
CA TYR A 579 16.11 -12.65 -8.63
C TYR A 579 17.04 -11.92 -9.60
N HIS A 580 17.53 -12.60 -10.63
CA HIS A 580 18.25 -11.95 -11.72
C HIS A 580 17.26 -11.07 -12.50
N GLY A 581 17.29 -9.78 -12.21
CA GLY A 581 16.56 -8.75 -12.93
C GLY A 581 17.48 -7.79 -13.67
N PRO A 582 16.93 -6.89 -14.50
CA PRO A 582 17.73 -5.94 -15.28
C PRO A 582 18.61 -5.02 -14.42
N TYR A 583 18.30 -4.86 -13.13
CA TYR A 583 19.03 -4.00 -12.19
C TYR A 583 20.14 -4.71 -11.40
N LEU A 584 20.20 -6.04 -11.42
CA LEU A 584 21.17 -6.82 -10.61
C LEU A 584 22.06 -7.73 -11.48
N THR A 585 22.15 -7.45 -12.78
CA THR A 585 23.07 -8.17 -13.68
C THR A 585 24.48 -7.60 -13.62
N ASP A 586 25.50 -8.47 -13.68
CA ASP A 586 26.91 -8.09 -13.78
C ASP A 586 27.47 -7.33 -12.56
N LEU A 587 27.13 -7.76 -11.34
CA LEU A 587 27.68 -7.18 -10.11
C LEU A 587 29.06 -7.75 -9.76
N LYS A 588 30.02 -7.56 -10.67
CA LYS A 588 31.44 -7.88 -10.49
C LYS A 588 32.32 -6.67 -10.79
N GLY A 589 33.35 -6.44 -9.98
CA GLY A 589 34.35 -5.38 -10.18
C GLY A 589 35.11 -5.04 -8.92
N THR A 590 35.95 -4.01 -8.99
CA THR A 590 36.57 -3.40 -7.80
C THR A 590 35.52 -2.75 -6.91
N LEU A 591 35.86 -2.46 -5.64
CA LEU A 591 34.93 -1.83 -4.69
C LEU A 591 34.29 -0.52 -5.22
N PRO A 592 35.04 0.41 -5.87
CA PRO A 592 34.47 1.61 -6.45
C PRO A 592 33.54 1.32 -7.64
N GLU A 593 33.93 0.40 -8.53
CA GLU A 593 33.12 0.02 -9.70
C GLU A 593 31.80 -0.62 -9.28
N LEU A 594 31.80 -1.44 -8.23
CA LEU A 594 30.57 -2.02 -7.68
C LEU A 594 29.65 -0.97 -7.06
N LEU A 595 30.20 0.02 -6.34
CA LEU A 595 29.41 1.13 -5.80
C LEU A 595 28.75 1.92 -6.95
N GLU A 596 29.51 2.23 -8.00
CA GLU A 596 28.98 2.91 -9.19
C GLU A 596 27.89 2.09 -9.89
N LYS A 597 28.10 0.78 -10.08
CA LYS A 597 27.09 -0.13 -10.65
C LYS A 597 25.80 -0.16 -9.83
N LEU A 598 25.89 -0.19 -8.50
CA LEU A 598 24.72 -0.17 -7.61
C LEU A 598 24.02 1.19 -7.57
N ASP A 599 24.77 2.28 -7.71
CA ASP A 599 24.22 3.63 -7.81
C ASP A 599 23.45 3.79 -9.13
N ASN A 600 24.02 3.32 -10.24
CA ASN A 600 23.34 3.27 -11.54
C ASN A 600 22.09 2.38 -11.51
N ALA A 601 22.15 1.23 -10.83
CA ALA A 601 20.98 0.36 -10.66
C ALA A 601 19.89 1.05 -9.83
N TYR A 602 20.27 1.79 -8.78
CA TYR A 602 19.35 2.57 -7.96
C TYR A 602 18.67 3.68 -8.77
N GLU A 603 19.43 4.45 -9.53
CA GLU A 603 18.92 5.50 -10.41
C GLU A 603 18.01 4.92 -11.49
N GLY A 604 18.39 3.79 -12.10
CA GLY A 604 17.56 3.09 -13.08
C GLY A 604 16.21 2.64 -12.53
N ILE A 605 16.16 2.20 -11.26
CA ILE A 605 14.89 1.89 -10.57
C ILE A 605 14.08 3.17 -10.27
N ALA A 606 14.76 4.25 -9.88
CA ALA A 606 14.09 5.51 -9.55
C ALA A 606 13.49 6.21 -10.78
N ASP A 607 14.16 6.12 -11.93
CA ASP A 607 13.76 6.74 -13.19
C ASP A 607 12.68 5.95 -13.95
N ASP A 608 12.61 4.64 -13.73
CA ASP A 608 11.58 3.79 -14.35
C ASP A 608 10.22 3.94 -13.63
N LYS A 609 9.31 4.68 -14.28
CA LYS A 609 7.94 4.92 -13.82
C LYS A 609 7.11 3.64 -13.63
N TYR A 610 7.55 2.52 -14.21
CA TYR A 610 6.89 1.22 -14.10
C TYR A 610 7.65 0.24 -13.20
N ALA A 611 8.82 0.59 -12.66
CA ALA A 611 9.60 -0.32 -11.80
C ALA A 611 8.80 -0.84 -10.60
N MET A 612 7.91 -0.02 -10.01
CA MET A 612 7.04 -0.47 -8.90
C MET A 612 5.99 -1.52 -9.30
N GLN A 613 5.76 -1.72 -10.60
CA GLN A 613 4.87 -2.76 -11.12
C GLN A 613 5.61 -4.09 -11.33
N ASP A 614 6.95 -4.09 -11.27
CA ASP A 614 7.75 -5.32 -11.35
C ASP A 614 7.52 -6.15 -10.07
N PRO A 615 7.13 -7.44 -10.19
CA PRO A 615 6.90 -8.32 -9.04
C PRO A 615 8.10 -8.43 -8.09
N TYR A 616 9.31 -8.17 -8.57
CA TYR A 616 10.56 -8.24 -7.82
C TYR A 616 11.12 -6.88 -7.40
N PHE A 617 10.41 -5.78 -7.63
CA PHE A 617 10.83 -4.42 -7.25
C PHE A 617 11.38 -4.32 -5.83
N HIS A 618 10.63 -4.87 -4.85
CA HIS A 618 11.00 -4.86 -3.44
C HIS A 618 12.30 -5.60 -3.18
N PHE A 619 12.52 -6.69 -3.91
CA PHE A 619 13.74 -7.46 -3.83
C PHE A 619 14.91 -6.66 -4.40
N TYR A 620 14.75 -6.07 -5.60
CA TYR A 620 15.81 -5.28 -6.22
C TYR A 620 16.24 -4.12 -5.33
N TYR A 621 15.28 -3.37 -4.78
CA TYR A 621 15.58 -2.26 -3.88
C TYR A 621 16.27 -2.72 -2.59
N ALA A 622 15.78 -3.80 -1.95
CA ALA A 622 16.38 -4.35 -0.74
C ALA A 622 17.81 -4.87 -0.99
N ALA A 623 18.02 -5.58 -2.10
CA ALA A 623 19.32 -6.10 -2.51
C ALA A 623 20.31 -4.95 -2.75
N ILE A 624 19.93 -3.93 -3.52
CA ILE A 624 20.78 -2.76 -3.76
C ILE A 624 21.17 -2.08 -2.46
N ARG A 625 20.22 -1.89 -1.53
CA ARG A 625 20.48 -1.27 -0.22
C ARG A 625 21.46 -2.08 0.62
N VAL A 626 21.24 -3.39 0.72
CA VAL A 626 22.14 -4.30 1.43
C VAL A 626 23.54 -4.22 0.84
N CYS A 627 23.63 -4.27 -0.49
CA CYS A 627 24.90 -4.24 -1.20
C CYS A 627 25.67 -2.94 -1.00
N ARG A 628 25.01 -1.79 -1.13
CA ARG A 628 25.63 -0.47 -0.89
C ARG A 628 26.15 -0.35 0.54
N THR A 629 25.36 -0.76 1.52
CA THR A 629 25.76 -0.63 2.93
C THR A 629 26.95 -1.52 3.27
N LYS A 630 26.95 -2.76 2.76
CA LYS A 630 28.06 -3.69 2.99
C LYS A 630 29.35 -3.20 2.31
N LEU A 631 29.27 -2.76 1.05
CA LEU A 631 30.43 -2.18 0.36
C LEU A 631 30.94 -0.91 1.05
N GLY A 632 30.06 -0.05 1.56
CA GLY A 632 30.45 1.11 2.35
C GLY A 632 31.25 0.73 3.59
N SER A 633 30.79 -0.29 4.34
CA SER A 633 31.52 -0.79 5.51
C SER A 633 32.90 -1.36 5.15
N LEU A 634 32.99 -2.10 4.04
CA LEU A 634 34.26 -2.65 3.54
C LEU A 634 35.21 -1.54 3.06
N ALA A 635 34.67 -0.46 2.47
CA ALA A 635 35.46 0.70 2.06
C ALA A 635 36.07 1.40 3.28
N GLU A 636 35.27 1.60 4.33
CA GLU A 636 35.73 2.19 5.59
C GLU A 636 36.75 1.33 6.32
N GLU A 637 36.57 0.01 6.35
CA GLU A 637 37.53 -0.94 6.94
C GLU A 637 38.85 -0.90 6.18
N ASN A 638 38.83 -0.98 4.85
CA ASN A 638 40.02 -0.85 4.01
C ASN A 638 40.74 0.49 4.22
N GLN A 639 39.99 1.58 4.40
CA GLN A 639 40.56 2.89 4.68
C GLN A 639 41.15 2.99 6.10
N LYS A 640 40.50 2.38 7.10
CA LYS A 640 41.01 2.31 8.48
C LYS A 640 42.27 1.46 8.55
N GLU A 641 42.36 0.35 7.82
CA GLU A 641 43.56 -0.47 7.75
C GLU A 641 44.72 0.29 7.09
N LYS A 642 44.47 0.99 5.97
CA LYS A 642 45.47 1.88 5.35
C LYS A 642 45.94 2.96 6.32
N ASN A 643 45.02 3.65 6.99
CA ASN A 643 45.35 4.69 7.98
C ASN A 643 46.07 4.12 9.22
N THR A 644 45.77 2.88 9.63
CA THR A 644 46.41 2.21 10.77
C THR A 644 47.81 1.73 10.40
N GLN A 645 48.02 1.23 9.18
CA GLN A 645 49.36 0.95 8.66
C GLN A 645 50.19 2.23 8.53
N GLU A 646 49.60 3.35 8.11
CA GLU A 646 50.26 4.65 8.10
C GLU A 646 50.58 5.14 9.51
N LYS A 647 49.63 5.06 10.46
CA LYS A 647 49.88 5.42 11.88
C LYS A 647 50.91 4.53 12.56
N ALA A 648 50.95 3.24 12.24
CA ALA A 648 51.97 2.31 12.75
C ALA A 648 53.37 2.67 12.22
N ARG A 649 53.46 3.23 10.99
CA ARG A 649 54.72 3.82 10.48
C ARG A 649 55.13 5.10 11.21
N PHE A 650 54.19 5.86 11.78
CA PHE A 650 54.49 7.10 12.53
C PHE A 650 54.69 6.92 14.04
N SER A 651 54.27 5.80 14.64
CA SER A 651 54.27 5.62 16.11
C SER A 651 55.58 5.06 16.71
N LEU A 652 56.63 4.90 15.89
CA LEU A 652 57.98 4.55 16.34
C LEU A 652 58.92 5.77 16.38
N ALA A 653 58.40 6.94 16.78
CA ALA A 653 59.25 8.10 17.03
C ALA A 653 60.06 7.85 18.32
N LEU A 654 61.37 7.69 18.17
CA LEU A 654 62.33 7.65 19.27
C LEU A 654 62.14 8.88 20.18
N PRO A 655 62.28 8.75 21.52
CA PRO A 655 62.19 9.88 22.43
C PRO A 655 63.24 10.95 22.05
N LEU A 656 62.81 12.22 21.92
CA LEU A 656 63.69 13.34 21.58
C LEU A 656 64.86 13.43 22.56
N HIS A 657 66.07 13.65 22.03
CA HIS A 657 67.24 13.93 22.84
C HIS A 657 67.10 15.29 23.53
N GLU A 658 67.81 15.48 24.65
CA GLU A 658 67.65 16.66 25.49
C GLU A 658 67.96 17.98 24.74
N ALA A 659 68.91 17.96 23.81
CA ALA A 659 69.20 19.11 22.94
C ALA A 659 68.02 19.47 22.02
N GLU A 660 67.32 18.47 21.49
CA GLU A 660 66.16 18.67 20.62
C GLU A 660 64.94 19.19 21.40
N LYS A 661 64.78 18.75 22.65
CA LYS A 661 63.76 19.28 23.56
C LYS A 661 63.97 20.77 23.84
N GLN A 662 65.21 21.17 24.10
CA GLN A 662 65.54 22.58 24.31
C GLN A 662 65.30 23.41 23.04
N GLN A 663 65.71 22.90 21.87
CA GLN A 663 65.46 23.59 20.60
C GLN A 663 63.95 23.72 20.29
N LEU A 664 63.16 22.68 20.58
CA LEU A 664 61.71 22.69 20.43
C LEU A 664 61.07 23.80 21.29
N LEU A 665 61.49 23.92 22.55
CA LEU A 665 61.01 24.98 23.44
C LEU A 665 61.39 26.37 22.92
N VAL A 666 62.63 26.57 22.47
CA VAL A 666 63.09 27.85 21.90
C VAL A 666 62.26 28.24 20.67
N ASN A 667 61.97 27.31 19.77
CA ASN A 667 61.16 27.60 18.59
C ASN A 667 59.71 27.95 18.95
N LEU A 668 59.12 27.26 19.93
CA LEU A 668 57.77 27.57 20.42
C LEU A 668 57.74 28.95 21.07
N GLU A 669 58.77 29.31 21.84
CA GLU A 669 58.92 30.65 22.41
C GLU A 669 59.03 31.73 21.32
N GLN A 670 59.81 31.47 20.26
CA GLN A 670 59.98 32.37 19.11
C GLN A 670 58.68 32.58 18.33
N LEU A 671 57.93 31.51 18.05
CA LEU A 671 56.69 31.58 17.27
C LEU A 671 55.51 32.16 18.07
N SER A 672 55.40 31.79 19.35
CA SER A 672 54.31 32.28 20.21
C SER A 672 54.57 33.67 20.80
N GLY A 673 55.83 34.11 20.84
CA GLY A 673 56.24 35.32 21.56
C GLY A 673 56.09 35.20 23.09
N LYS A 674 55.95 33.98 23.62
CA LYS A 674 55.75 33.72 25.06
C LYS A 674 56.77 32.73 25.59
N LYS A 675 57.33 33.06 26.76
CA LYS A 675 58.27 32.22 27.51
C LYS A 675 57.54 31.21 28.40
N ASN A 676 58.30 30.26 28.93
CA ASN A 676 57.86 29.26 29.93
C ASN A 676 57.04 28.10 29.38
N TRP A 677 57.29 27.68 28.15
CA TRP A 677 56.78 26.41 27.64
C TRP A 677 57.34 25.25 28.44
N LYS A 678 56.50 24.27 28.78
CA LYS A 678 56.88 23.05 29.51
C LYS A 678 56.63 21.83 28.63
N LEU A 679 57.59 20.92 28.56
CA LEU A 679 57.39 19.62 27.91
C LEU A 679 56.86 18.59 28.90
N ASN A 680 55.94 17.75 28.43
CA ASN A 680 55.51 16.59 29.19
C ASN A 680 56.66 15.57 29.27
N GLN A 681 57.02 15.17 30.51
CA GLN A 681 58.15 14.30 30.81
C GLN A 681 58.04 12.91 30.14
N ASN A 682 56.84 12.44 29.83
CA ASN A 682 56.62 11.08 29.35
C ASN A 682 56.72 10.91 27.82
N SER A 683 56.58 11.99 27.04
CA SER A 683 56.55 11.89 25.57
C SER A 683 57.53 12.80 24.85
N GLY A 684 58.01 13.88 25.48
CA GLY A 684 58.88 14.89 24.85
C GLY A 684 58.26 15.65 23.66
N LEU A 685 57.10 15.21 23.15
CA LEU A 685 56.42 15.72 21.96
C LEU A 685 55.10 16.45 22.29
N VAL A 686 54.84 16.67 23.58
CA VAL A 686 53.71 17.47 24.05
C VAL A 686 54.25 18.67 24.81
N ALA A 687 54.00 19.87 24.28
CA ALA A 687 54.39 21.13 24.90
C ALA A 687 53.16 21.86 25.44
N VAL A 688 53.31 22.48 26.61
CA VAL A 688 52.22 23.12 27.34
C VAL A 688 52.63 24.53 27.77
N LEU A 689 51.76 25.50 27.52
CA LEU A 689 51.92 26.89 27.98
C LEU A 689 50.71 27.32 28.80
N GLU A 690 50.96 27.81 30.00
CA GLU A 690 49.95 28.47 30.84
C GLU A 690 49.99 29.97 30.57
N VAL A 691 48.82 30.58 30.32
CA VAL A 691 48.75 32.03 30.03
C VAL A 691 47.77 32.74 30.96
N PRO A 692 47.98 34.04 31.28
CA PRO A 692 47.17 34.76 32.27
C PRO A 692 45.70 34.95 31.87
N THR A 693 45.39 35.03 30.58
CA THR A 693 44.04 35.35 30.10
C THR A 693 43.60 34.47 28.93
N GLN A 694 42.29 34.22 28.83
CA GLN A 694 41.72 33.40 27.76
C GLN A 694 41.95 34.03 26.38
N ARG A 695 41.90 35.38 26.31
CA ARG A 695 42.15 36.14 25.07
C ARG A 695 43.56 35.90 24.54
N GLU A 696 44.55 35.91 25.43
CA GLU A 696 45.94 35.62 25.08
C GLU A 696 46.13 34.18 24.61
N ALA A 697 45.44 33.22 25.24
CA ALA A 697 45.44 31.83 24.79
C ALA A 697 44.87 31.66 23.38
N CYS A 698 43.78 32.36 23.03
CA CYS A 698 43.19 32.31 21.69
C CYS A 698 44.16 32.84 20.62
N ILE A 699 44.77 34.02 20.86
CA ILE A 699 45.72 34.63 19.92
C ILE A 699 46.91 33.69 19.64
N ILE A 700 47.50 33.12 20.69
CA ILE A 700 48.63 32.20 20.52
C ILE A 700 48.19 30.91 19.82
N THR A 701 46.98 30.42 20.10
CA THR A 701 46.42 29.22 19.43
C THR A 701 46.29 29.46 17.93
N GLU A 702 45.74 30.60 17.51
CA GLU A 702 45.60 30.96 16.09
C GLU A 702 46.97 31.06 15.39
N ILE A 703 47.95 31.72 16.02
CA ILE A 703 49.32 31.85 15.48
C ILE A 703 49.94 30.47 15.26
N LEU A 704 49.84 29.59 16.26
CA LEU A 704 50.45 28.26 16.18
C LEU A 704 49.69 27.34 15.22
N GLN A 705 48.37 27.42 15.14
CA GLN A 705 47.57 26.64 14.17
C GLN A 705 47.89 27.04 12.73
N ALA A 706 48.09 28.34 12.45
CA ALA A 706 48.44 28.83 11.12
C ALA A 706 49.75 28.25 10.57
N THR A 707 50.65 27.77 11.44
CA THR A 707 51.90 27.13 11.02
C THR A 707 51.69 25.76 10.36
N ASN A 708 50.57 25.09 10.63
CA ASN A 708 50.33 23.68 10.27
C ASN A 708 51.51 22.76 10.67
N ALA A 709 52.25 23.10 11.73
CA ALA A 709 53.40 22.33 12.21
C ALA A 709 53.05 21.42 13.41
N MET A 710 51.88 21.63 14.01
CA MET A 710 51.43 20.89 15.20
C MET A 710 49.91 20.98 15.33
N ASN A 711 49.34 20.09 16.14
CA ASN A 711 47.97 20.23 16.61
C ASN A 711 47.96 21.06 17.90
N VAL A 712 47.07 22.06 17.98
CA VAL A 712 47.01 23.01 19.11
C VAL A 712 45.62 22.96 19.73
N VAL A 713 45.56 22.64 21.01
CA VAL A 713 44.33 22.53 21.79
C VAL A 713 44.37 23.52 22.95
N GLN A 714 43.35 24.35 23.03
CA GLN A 714 43.13 25.24 24.16
C GLN A 714 42.27 24.53 25.23
N SER A 715 42.66 24.63 26.48
CA SER A 715 41.95 24.09 27.63
C SER A 715 42.07 25.02 28.84
N GLN A 716 41.44 24.68 29.97
CA GLN A 716 41.63 25.37 31.25
C GLN A 716 42.03 24.35 32.30
N ARG A 717 42.98 24.71 33.17
CA ARG A 717 43.28 23.84 34.32
C ARG A 717 42.07 23.71 35.22
N GLN A 718 41.87 22.53 35.76
CA GLN A 718 40.74 22.26 36.65
C GLN A 718 40.86 23.00 37.99
N ASP A 719 42.09 23.16 38.50
CA ASP A 719 42.39 23.68 39.84
C ASP A 719 42.35 25.21 39.93
N ASN A 720 43.02 25.92 39.02
CA ASN A 720 43.13 27.38 39.09
C ASN A 720 42.44 28.12 37.93
N LYS A 721 41.78 27.39 37.03
CA LYS A 721 41.09 27.92 35.84
C LYS A 721 41.97 28.72 34.90
N LEU A 722 43.30 28.64 35.04
CA LEU A 722 44.21 29.28 34.10
C LEU A 722 44.07 28.61 32.72
N PRO A 723 43.95 29.41 31.64
CA PRO A 723 44.00 28.90 30.28
C PRO A 723 45.33 28.23 29.98
N VAL A 724 45.26 27.09 29.30
CA VAL A 724 46.40 26.27 28.91
C VAL A 724 46.33 25.97 27.43
N ILE A 725 47.44 26.20 26.74
CA ILE A 725 47.63 25.81 25.35
C ILE A 725 48.46 24.54 25.35
N LYS A 726 47.94 23.49 24.72
CA LYS A 726 48.62 22.20 24.55
C LYS A 726 48.92 22.01 23.06
N CYS A 727 50.19 21.82 22.74
CA CYS A 727 50.66 21.45 21.41
C CYS A 727 51.04 19.97 21.41
N ASP A 728 50.47 19.18 20.50
CA ASP A 728 50.85 17.79 20.27
C ASP A 728 51.04 17.49 18.76
N GLN A 729 51.55 16.30 18.45
CA GLN A 729 51.91 15.90 17.08
C GLN A 729 52.86 16.90 16.38
N ILE A 730 53.86 17.38 17.10
CA ILE A 730 54.74 18.47 16.63
C ILE A 730 55.73 17.94 15.57
N ASN A 731 55.64 18.48 14.36
CA ASN A 731 56.62 18.28 13.29
C ASN A 731 57.85 19.16 13.53
N CYS A 732 58.83 18.62 14.27
CA CYS A 732 60.02 19.36 14.70
C CYS A 732 60.84 19.94 13.54
N LYS A 733 60.90 19.25 12.38
CA LYS A 733 61.62 19.75 11.20
C LYS A 733 60.98 21.01 10.63
N LYS A 734 59.66 20.95 10.38
CA LYS A 734 58.89 22.11 9.89
C LYS A 734 58.92 23.26 10.89
N LEU A 735 58.89 22.96 12.19
CA LEU A 735 58.99 23.96 13.24
C LEU A 735 60.36 24.67 13.24
N ASN A 736 61.45 23.91 13.09
CA ASN A 736 62.81 24.46 12.97
C ASN A 736 62.94 25.37 11.72
N GLU A 737 62.38 24.95 10.58
CA GLU A 737 62.39 25.74 9.34
C GLU A 737 61.64 27.07 9.54
N LEU A 738 60.46 27.03 10.16
CA LEU A 738 59.67 28.23 10.46
C LEU A 738 60.34 29.16 11.46
N ALA A 739 60.92 28.62 12.54
CA ALA A 739 61.67 29.40 13.52
C ALA A 739 62.94 30.05 12.92
N SER A 740 63.66 29.32 12.08
CA SER A 740 64.91 29.79 11.45
C SER A 740 64.66 30.80 10.33
N SER A 741 63.51 30.73 9.66
CA SER A 741 63.20 31.56 8.48
C SER A 741 62.94 33.03 8.79
N HIS A 742 62.74 33.43 10.06
CA HIS A 742 62.72 34.77 10.68
C HIS A 742 62.46 36.04 9.80
N LEU A 743 61.76 35.90 8.69
CA LEU A 743 61.15 36.96 7.90
C LEU A 743 59.78 37.19 8.50
N SER A 744 59.77 38.03 9.52
CA SER A 744 58.61 38.77 10.05
C SER A 744 57.27 38.22 9.55
N LEU A 745 56.73 37.21 10.23
CA LEU A 745 55.27 37.06 10.28
C LEU A 745 54.76 38.46 10.64
N PRO A 746 53.89 39.08 9.82
CA PRO A 746 53.44 40.45 10.05
C PRO A 746 52.98 40.52 11.49
N LEU A 747 53.58 41.44 12.26
CA LEU A 747 53.35 41.58 13.70
C LEU A 747 51.86 41.35 13.97
N ALA A 748 51.52 40.45 14.87
CA ALA A 748 50.15 40.21 15.34
C ALA A 748 49.41 41.50 15.80
N ALA A 749 50.13 42.63 15.88
CA ALA A 749 49.58 43.98 15.95
C ALA A 749 48.58 44.32 14.81
N GLU A 750 48.75 43.77 13.60
CA GLU A 750 47.86 44.07 12.46
C GLU A 750 46.56 43.24 12.47
N LEU A 751 46.56 42.08 13.16
CA LEU A 751 45.35 41.30 13.44
C LEU A 751 44.60 41.84 14.66
N CYS A 752 45.29 42.41 15.64
CA CYS A 752 44.65 43.03 16.81
C CYS A 752 44.01 44.40 16.53
N SER A 753 44.49 45.16 15.53
CA SER A 753 43.94 46.49 15.21
C SER A 753 42.60 46.45 14.46
N LYS A 754 42.16 45.29 13.99
CA LYS A 754 40.85 45.10 13.34
C LYS A 754 39.73 44.64 14.28
N VAL A 755 40.00 44.47 15.58
CA VAL A 755 39.04 43.96 16.58
C VAL A 755 39.02 44.81 17.87
N ILE A 756 39.17 46.13 17.74
CA ILE A 756 38.82 47.10 18.81
C ILE A 756 37.74 48.03 18.29
#